data_AF-A0A143XRY1-F1
#
_entry.id   AF-A0A143XRY1-F1
#
_cell.length_a   1.000
_cell.length_b   1.000
_cell.length_c   1.000
_cell.angle_alpha   90.00
_cell.angle_beta   90.00
_cell.angle_gamma   90.00
#
_symmetry.space_group_name_H-M   'P 1'
#
loop_
_entity.id
_entity.type
_entity.pdbx_description
1 polymer ?
#
loop_
_entity_poly.entity_id
_entity_poly.type
_entity_poly.pdbx_seq_one_letter_code
_entity_poly.pdbx_strand_id
1 'polypeptide(L)'
;MKKTKNKEIKVIFALVSIIFIFFLIIPSVRLLIKSVWSDTGFTTAFYREVCGSRGFLKAVTNSLWVSCVSAAITTFIAFLMAYTIHYTNINKYLKKFIQVVAVLPMLLPTITYGFAIIYSFGKEGLLTRLCGRQLFSIYGFNGLTLGYVIYTLPISFMLIFNAMGYIDKKYMVVSRIMGDKPLATFRITVLRPLWGTLAASFIQAFFLSFTDFGIPAAVGGNYEVLASVLYNQMLGSVPNFNNGSVVAMIMLVPSIISIAILQYLERYNIRYNKISAIELPNSKGRDWFCGIISSALCLLVLSIFAVIFVVPFVNEWPYDLQFTWKNVQSVLQDTELSNVYVNSLMVAFLTAVFGTLVSYGSALVTARSQISKRMKKVIEQIALITNTIPGMVLGLAFLFSFTGTSLQNTFLILIICNVVHYFATPYLMMKESLAKMNASWETTAMLMGDSWLKTIIRVVTPNAVSTILGVFSYYFINAMVTISAVLFLAGARTMVITTKIKQLQYYNKYNEIFVMSLLLLLTNIVFKVALQWMAKRKEEKVHQESGELKHVDYAKAAKAASVRKTIGVVVSVICILCVAGFGMGGRNNDLVVIYSNADDEAITTIKETLDENGYQGKYILQSFGTSELGGKLMAEGNKIEADLITMSTFYIESAQEQNQMFTDLTFEHNTLSEFPSYCTPITAQEGAIILNTKVMESQNLPVPTSIKDLTDPIYKDMISVTDISSSSTGWLLIQALVAEYGEEEAQEILRQIYKNAGPHIEESGSGPLKKVRAGEVAIGFGLRHQAVADKEAGLPVDYVDPLEGNFSLTESIAVLNKDTKRQQIAMEMAECIIREGRKALQQYYPLAVYEGETSDPANESAYPKVFPEPLTVDLLKHHQELSEQCKDK
;
A
#
# COMPACT_ATOMS: atom_id res chain seq x y z
N MET A 1 -34.45 28.96 -34.74
CA MET A 1 -33.72 27.98 -33.91
C MET A 1 -33.80 28.40 -32.44
N LYS A 2 -34.66 27.75 -31.62
CA LYS A 2 -34.71 28.02 -30.17
C LYS A 2 -33.36 27.64 -29.56
N LYS A 3 -32.70 28.57 -28.85
CA LYS A 3 -31.56 28.26 -27.95
C LYS A 3 -32.00 27.13 -27.03
N THR A 4 -31.57 25.91 -27.31
CA THR A 4 -31.86 24.75 -26.46
C THR A 4 -31.30 25.04 -25.09
N LYS A 5 -32.19 25.12 -24.09
CA LYS A 5 -31.77 25.28 -22.70
C LYS A 5 -31.06 23.96 -22.34
N ASN A 6 -29.72 23.96 -22.38
CA ASN A 6 -28.83 22.86 -21.96
C ASN A 6 -28.98 22.57 -20.44
N LYS A 7 -30.20 22.33 -19.94
CA LYS A 7 -30.49 22.15 -18.51
C LYS A 7 -29.81 20.90 -17.99
N GLU A 8 -29.94 19.78 -18.70
CA GLU A 8 -29.37 18.49 -18.31
C GLU A 8 -27.85 18.55 -18.15
N ILE A 9 -27.14 19.10 -19.14
CA ILE A 9 -25.68 19.27 -19.08
C ILE A 9 -25.27 20.23 -17.95
N LYS A 10 -26.05 21.28 -17.68
CA LYS A 10 -25.80 22.19 -16.54
C LYS A 10 -25.98 21.50 -15.19
N VAL A 11 -26.96 20.59 -15.08
CA VAL A 11 -27.15 19.76 -13.88
C VAL A 11 -25.97 18.81 -13.70
N ILE A 12 -25.52 18.13 -14.76
CA ILE A 12 -24.34 17.25 -14.70
C ILE A 12 -23.10 18.06 -14.26
N PHE A 13 -22.88 19.24 -14.85
CA PHE A 13 -21.81 20.14 -14.43
C PHE A 13 -21.92 20.49 -12.94
N ALA A 14 -23.11 20.89 -12.47
CA ALA A 14 -23.31 21.26 -11.08
C ALA A 14 -23.03 20.09 -10.12
N LEU A 15 -23.52 18.89 -10.43
CA LEU A 15 -23.27 17.68 -9.62
C LEU A 15 -21.77 17.35 -9.55
N VAL A 16 -21.08 17.34 -10.69
CA VAL A 16 -19.63 17.11 -10.74
C VAL A 16 -18.90 18.18 -9.93
N SER A 17 -19.22 19.47 -10.12
CA SER A 17 -18.60 20.55 -9.37
C SER A 17 -18.84 20.45 -7.88
N ILE A 18 -20.05 20.08 -7.42
CA ILE A 18 -20.36 19.89 -5.99
C ILE A 18 -19.51 18.75 -5.42
N ILE A 19 -19.43 17.61 -6.10
CA ILE A 19 -18.62 16.46 -5.66
C ILE A 19 -17.16 16.89 -5.47
N PHE A 20 -16.55 17.56 -6.45
CA PHE A 20 -15.14 17.98 -6.33
C PHE A 20 -14.92 19.15 -5.38
N ILE A 21 -15.88 20.06 -5.22
CA ILE A 21 -15.75 21.10 -4.19
C ILE A 21 -15.72 20.45 -2.79
N PHE A 22 -16.67 19.54 -2.54
CA PHE A 22 -16.83 18.93 -1.23
C PHE A 22 -15.75 17.89 -0.89
N PHE A 23 -15.33 17.09 -1.87
CA PHE A 23 -14.39 15.98 -1.66
C PHE A 23 -12.97 16.24 -2.17
N LEU A 24 -12.66 17.38 -2.81
CA LEU A 24 -11.28 17.70 -3.20
C LEU A 24 -10.86 19.04 -2.62
N ILE A 25 -11.62 20.10 -2.90
CA ILE A 25 -11.21 21.47 -2.53
C ILE A 25 -11.30 21.70 -1.03
N ILE A 26 -12.44 21.40 -0.39
CA ILE A 26 -12.60 21.59 1.06
C ILE A 26 -11.56 20.78 1.87
N PRO A 27 -11.33 19.48 1.60
CA PRO A 27 -10.29 18.72 2.27
C PRO A 27 -8.88 19.29 2.07
N SER A 28 -8.53 19.68 0.84
CA SER A 28 -7.21 20.24 0.55
C SER A 28 -6.99 21.58 1.27
N VAL A 29 -8.03 22.41 1.37
CA VAL A 29 -7.98 23.68 2.11
C VAL A 29 -7.87 23.43 3.61
N ARG A 30 -8.59 22.45 4.17
CA ARG A 30 -8.44 22.08 5.59
C ARG A 30 -7.04 21.59 5.91
N LEU A 31 -6.45 20.77 5.04
CA LEU A 31 -5.06 20.33 5.19
C LEU A 31 -4.09 21.52 5.21
N LEU A 32 -4.28 22.49 4.30
CA LEU A 32 -3.48 23.72 4.26
C LEU A 32 -3.66 24.56 5.52
N ILE A 33 -4.88 24.70 6.03
CA ILE A 33 -5.14 25.44 7.28
C ILE A 33 -4.42 24.75 8.45
N LYS A 34 -4.49 23.42 8.53
CA LYS A 34 -3.85 22.64 9.59
C LYS A 34 -2.32 22.78 9.59
N SER A 35 -1.70 23.04 8.43
CA SER A 35 -0.24 23.24 8.37
C SER A 35 0.23 24.62 8.85
N VAL A 36 -0.66 25.61 8.99
CA VAL A 36 -0.30 27.00 9.34
C VAL A 36 -1.04 27.56 10.56
N TRP A 37 -1.93 26.79 11.19
CA TRP A 37 -2.81 27.28 12.25
C TRP A 37 -2.65 26.47 13.54
N SER A 38 -2.26 27.12 14.63
CA SER A 38 -2.21 26.57 15.99
C SER A 38 -3.42 27.03 16.82
N ASP A 39 -3.55 26.51 18.05
CA ASP A 39 -4.60 26.93 18.99
C ASP A 39 -4.52 28.42 19.35
N THR A 40 -3.34 29.04 19.17
CA THR A 40 -3.04 30.45 19.41
C THR A 40 -3.12 31.34 18.15
N GLY A 41 -3.43 30.78 16.97
CA GLY A 41 -3.62 31.52 15.71
C GLY A 41 -2.70 31.09 14.57
N PHE A 42 -2.48 31.97 13.58
CA PHE A 42 -1.60 31.69 12.45
C PHE A 42 -0.13 31.60 12.90
N THR A 43 0.56 30.52 12.54
CA THR A 43 1.95 30.26 12.90
C THR A 43 2.73 29.61 11.76
N THR A 44 4.01 29.96 11.63
CA THR A 44 4.96 29.28 10.75
C THR A 44 5.91 28.36 11.53
N ALA A 45 5.68 28.20 12.83
CA ALA A 45 6.52 27.39 13.72
C ALA A 45 6.60 25.93 13.24
N PHE A 46 5.49 25.33 12.81
CA PHE A 46 5.47 23.95 12.31
C PHE A 46 6.38 23.74 11.09
N TYR A 47 6.43 24.71 10.18
CA TYR A 47 7.37 24.65 9.05
C TYR A 47 8.82 24.75 9.51
N ARG A 48 9.11 25.59 10.51
CA ARG A 48 10.45 25.70 11.08
C ARG A 48 10.85 24.44 11.85
N GLU A 49 9.92 23.82 12.56
CA GLU A 49 10.10 22.59 13.31
C GLU A 49 10.39 21.42 12.36
N VAL A 50 9.54 21.20 11.36
CA VAL A 50 9.73 20.12 10.39
C VAL A 50 11.00 20.32 9.57
N CYS A 51 11.24 21.51 9.01
CA CYS A 51 12.46 21.76 8.24
C CYS A 51 13.73 21.79 9.11
N GLY A 52 13.60 22.08 10.41
CA GLY A 52 14.70 22.04 11.38
C GLY A 52 14.92 20.67 12.01
N SER A 53 13.97 19.75 11.87
CA SER A 53 14.07 18.40 12.44
C SER A 53 15.23 17.63 11.83
N ARG A 54 15.93 16.87 12.68
CA ARG A 54 17.03 16.01 12.25
C ARG A 54 16.46 14.91 11.34
N GLY A 55 17.07 14.68 10.18
CA GLY A 55 16.64 13.64 9.23
C GLY A 55 15.67 14.10 8.12
N PHE A 56 14.85 15.12 8.33
CA PHE A 56 13.84 15.53 7.34
C PHE A 56 14.44 15.96 5.99
N LEU A 57 15.49 16.79 6.01
CA LEU A 57 16.15 17.20 4.76
C LEU A 57 16.78 16.00 4.04
N LYS A 58 17.32 15.03 4.78
CA LYS A 58 17.87 13.78 4.24
C LYS A 58 16.75 12.96 3.57
N ALA A 59 15.58 12.82 4.20
CA ALA A 59 14.43 12.14 3.63
C ALA A 59 13.93 12.81 2.34
N VAL A 60 13.91 14.14 2.28
CA VAL A 60 13.61 14.90 1.05
C VAL A 60 14.64 14.61 -0.04
N THR A 61 15.93 14.69 0.26
CA THR A 61 17.00 14.42 -0.72
C THR A 61 16.99 12.97 -1.19
N ASN A 62 16.74 12.02 -0.28
CA ASN A 62 16.63 10.60 -0.58
C ASN A 62 15.49 10.33 -1.55
N SER A 63 14.31 10.90 -1.27
CA SER A 63 13.12 10.76 -2.10
C SER A 63 13.34 11.33 -3.50
N LEU A 64 13.96 12.51 -3.61
CA LEU A 64 14.29 13.12 -4.89
C LEU A 64 15.32 12.28 -5.66
N TRP A 65 16.38 11.83 -4.99
CA TRP A 65 17.46 11.08 -5.62
C TRP A 65 16.99 9.71 -6.15
N VAL A 66 16.38 8.90 -5.30
CA VAL A 66 15.90 7.56 -5.67
C VAL A 66 14.84 7.62 -6.77
N SER A 67 13.94 8.62 -6.71
CA SER A 67 12.89 8.79 -7.72
C SER A 67 13.46 9.25 -9.06
N CYS A 68 14.44 10.16 -9.07
CA CYS A 68 15.10 10.61 -10.30
C CYS A 68 15.88 9.48 -10.97
N VAL A 69 16.65 8.72 -10.21
CA VAL A 69 17.44 7.59 -10.74
C VAL A 69 16.50 6.51 -11.28
N SER A 70 15.48 6.14 -10.52
CA SER A 70 14.48 5.14 -10.95
C SER A 70 13.73 5.59 -12.21
N ALA A 71 13.34 6.87 -12.29
CA ALA A 71 12.67 7.42 -13.47
C ALA A 71 13.54 7.39 -14.73
N ALA A 72 14.84 7.70 -14.61
CA ALA A 72 15.79 7.64 -15.71
C ALA A 72 15.96 6.21 -16.23
N ILE A 73 16.20 5.27 -15.32
CA ILE A 73 16.38 3.84 -15.64
C ILE A 73 15.11 3.28 -16.29
N THR A 74 13.95 3.56 -15.70
CA THR A 74 12.66 3.08 -16.21
C THR A 74 12.36 3.61 -17.60
N THR A 75 12.55 4.91 -17.82
CA THR A 75 12.33 5.55 -19.13
C THR A 75 13.23 4.93 -20.19
N PHE A 76 14.48 4.62 -19.83
CA PHE A 76 15.43 3.96 -20.72
C PHE A 76 15.01 2.51 -21.03
N ILE A 77 14.65 1.71 -20.02
CA ILE A 77 14.17 0.33 -20.20
C ILE A 77 12.90 0.30 -21.05
N ALA A 78 11.93 1.15 -20.73
CA ALA A 78 10.68 1.31 -21.47
C ALA A 78 10.94 1.70 -22.93
N PHE A 79 11.88 2.62 -23.19
CA PHE A 79 12.32 2.98 -24.52
C PHE A 79 12.92 1.78 -25.27
N LEU A 80 13.80 0.99 -24.65
CA LEU A 80 14.40 -0.19 -25.28
C LEU A 80 13.34 -1.25 -25.64
N MET A 81 12.41 -1.55 -24.73
CA MET A 81 11.34 -2.51 -24.97
C MET A 81 10.38 -2.04 -26.08
N ALA A 82 9.97 -0.78 -26.04
CA ALA A 82 9.11 -0.19 -27.07
C ALA A 82 9.82 -0.11 -28.44
N TYR A 83 11.10 0.27 -28.45
CA TYR A 83 11.93 0.32 -29.65
C TYR A 83 12.03 -1.05 -30.31
N THR A 84 12.27 -2.09 -29.51
CA THR A 84 12.31 -3.46 -29.97
C THR A 84 11.00 -3.87 -30.65
N ILE A 85 9.84 -3.52 -30.10
CA ILE A 85 8.56 -3.86 -30.72
C ILE A 85 8.32 -3.11 -32.05
N HIS A 86 8.59 -1.80 -32.08
CA HIS A 86 8.23 -0.95 -33.23
C HIS A 86 9.24 -0.95 -34.38
N TYR A 87 10.54 -1.08 -34.09
CA TYR A 87 11.61 -0.84 -35.05
C TYR A 87 12.45 -2.07 -35.43
N THR A 88 12.17 -3.25 -34.86
CA THR A 88 12.87 -4.51 -35.21
C THR A 88 11.94 -5.53 -35.86
N ASN A 89 12.50 -6.50 -36.60
CA ASN A 89 11.77 -7.58 -37.25
C ASN A 89 11.70 -8.88 -36.43
N ILE A 90 11.80 -8.78 -35.09
CA ILE A 90 11.65 -9.95 -34.21
C ILE A 90 10.26 -10.60 -34.34
N ASN A 91 10.17 -11.87 -33.95
CA ASN A 91 8.95 -12.66 -34.03
C ASN A 91 7.75 -11.96 -33.34
N LYS A 92 6.57 -11.99 -33.97
CA LYS A 92 5.32 -11.40 -33.47
C LYS A 92 4.95 -11.92 -32.07
N TYR A 93 5.24 -13.19 -31.78
CA TYR A 93 5.00 -13.76 -30.45
C TYR A 93 5.87 -13.12 -29.37
N LEU A 94 7.16 -12.87 -29.67
CA LEU A 94 8.06 -12.20 -28.74
C LEU A 94 7.65 -10.74 -28.51
N LYS A 95 7.21 -10.02 -29.55
CA LYS A 95 6.66 -8.65 -29.41
C LYS A 95 5.47 -8.62 -28.46
N LYS A 96 4.54 -9.57 -28.60
CA LYS A 96 3.37 -9.70 -27.72
C LYS A 96 3.79 -10.07 -26.29
N PHE A 97 4.77 -10.96 -26.14
CA PHE A 97 5.32 -11.33 -24.84
C PHE A 97 5.92 -10.12 -24.11
N ILE A 98 6.79 -9.35 -24.77
CA ILE A 98 7.37 -8.11 -24.22
C ILE A 98 6.26 -7.14 -23.77
N GLN A 99 5.23 -6.95 -24.61
CA GLN A 99 4.11 -6.07 -24.27
C GLN A 99 3.32 -6.54 -23.04
N VAL A 100 3.08 -7.85 -22.90
CA VAL A 100 2.35 -8.40 -21.75
C VAL A 100 3.18 -8.28 -20.47
N VAL A 101 4.46 -8.66 -20.52
CA VAL A 101 5.36 -8.60 -19.36
C VAL A 101 5.60 -7.17 -18.90
N ALA A 102 5.77 -6.22 -19.81
CA ALA A 102 5.96 -4.80 -19.47
C ALA A 102 4.77 -4.20 -18.69
N VAL A 103 3.56 -4.73 -18.89
CA VAL A 103 2.32 -4.20 -18.32
C VAL A 103 1.85 -5.00 -17.10
N LEU A 104 2.37 -6.22 -16.92
CA LEU A 104 2.03 -7.12 -15.81
C LEU A 104 2.19 -6.46 -14.43
N PRO A 105 3.25 -5.70 -14.13
CA PRO A 105 3.43 -5.08 -12.82
C PRO A 105 2.21 -4.27 -12.34
N MET A 106 1.56 -3.51 -13.23
CA MET A 106 0.43 -2.63 -12.92
C MET A 106 -0.76 -3.33 -12.21
N LEU A 107 -0.81 -4.67 -12.22
CA LEU A 107 -1.88 -5.46 -11.63
C LEU A 107 -1.69 -5.79 -10.15
N LEU A 108 -0.59 -5.36 -9.52
CA LEU A 108 -0.23 -5.65 -8.12
C LEU A 108 -0.01 -4.36 -7.31
N PRO A 109 -0.30 -4.37 -5.99
CA PRO A 109 -0.03 -3.26 -5.08
C PRO A 109 1.47 -3.10 -4.80
N THR A 110 1.92 -1.87 -4.62
CA THR A 110 3.36 -1.50 -4.52
C THR A 110 4.08 -2.22 -3.38
N ILE A 111 3.40 -2.46 -2.26
CA ILE A 111 3.95 -3.21 -1.12
C ILE A 111 4.36 -4.65 -1.48
N THR A 112 3.63 -5.30 -2.38
CA THR A 112 3.94 -6.67 -2.85
C THR A 112 5.27 -6.72 -3.59
N TYR A 113 5.70 -5.62 -4.22
CA TYR A 113 6.96 -5.58 -4.94
C TYR A 113 8.16 -5.63 -3.99
N GLY A 114 8.06 -4.95 -2.85
CA GLY A 114 9.09 -5.01 -1.82
C GLY A 114 9.28 -6.45 -1.34
N PHE A 115 8.18 -7.15 -1.01
CA PHE A 115 8.24 -8.56 -0.62
C PHE A 115 8.72 -9.49 -1.73
N ALA A 116 8.27 -9.28 -2.96
CA ALA A 116 8.76 -10.04 -4.10
C ALA A 116 10.28 -9.87 -4.28
N ILE A 117 10.82 -8.67 -4.02
CA ILE A 117 12.27 -8.43 -4.04
C ILE A 117 12.97 -9.11 -2.87
N ILE A 118 12.44 -9.01 -1.64
CA ILE A 118 13.01 -9.68 -0.46
C ILE A 118 13.09 -11.19 -0.69
N TYR A 119 11.99 -11.81 -1.10
CA TYR A 119 11.93 -13.26 -1.30
C TYR A 119 12.65 -13.73 -2.57
N SER A 120 12.97 -12.83 -3.51
CA SER A 120 13.78 -13.16 -4.69
C SER A 120 15.28 -13.00 -4.43
N PHE A 121 15.71 -11.87 -3.86
CA PHE A 121 17.11 -11.44 -3.77
C PHE A 121 17.64 -11.29 -2.34
N GLY A 122 16.83 -11.57 -1.32
CA GLY A 122 17.27 -11.60 0.08
C GLY A 122 18.28 -12.71 0.37
N LYS A 123 18.80 -12.78 1.60
CA LYS A 123 19.83 -13.75 2.01
C LYS A 123 19.41 -15.20 1.70
N GLU A 124 18.16 -15.53 1.99
CA GLU A 124 17.54 -16.84 1.69
C GLU A 124 16.56 -16.79 0.50
N GLY A 125 16.71 -15.80 -0.39
CA GLY A 125 15.82 -15.60 -1.54
C GLY A 125 15.96 -16.66 -2.63
N LEU A 126 14.92 -16.82 -3.47
CA LEU A 126 14.87 -17.79 -4.56
C LEU A 126 16.07 -17.68 -5.50
N LEU A 127 16.41 -16.47 -5.95
CA LEU A 127 17.53 -16.23 -6.86
C LEU A 127 18.87 -16.31 -6.14
N THR A 128 18.93 -15.89 -4.88
CA THR A 128 20.13 -16.00 -4.04
C THR A 128 20.54 -17.47 -3.86
N ARG A 129 19.58 -18.35 -3.58
CA ARG A 129 19.80 -19.80 -3.48
C ARG A 129 20.24 -20.41 -4.81
N LEU A 130 19.66 -19.97 -5.93
CA LEU A 130 20.06 -20.44 -7.28
C LEU A 130 21.47 -19.95 -7.66
N CYS A 131 21.87 -18.76 -7.23
CA CYS A 131 23.19 -18.18 -7.52
C CYS A 131 24.26 -18.55 -6.49
N GLY A 132 23.90 -19.13 -5.34
CA GLY A 132 24.79 -19.49 -4.25
C GLY A 132 25.37 -18.30 -3.46
N ARG A 133 24.96 -17.07 -3.76
CA ARG A 133 25.39 -15.84 -3.06
C ARG A 133 24.39 -14.71 -3.28
N GLN A 134 24.31 -13.80 -2.31
CA GLN A 134 23.48 -12.59 -2.44
C GLN A 134 24.13 -11.63 -3.44
N LEU A 135 23.35 -11.15 -4.42
CA LEU A 135 23.88 -10.33 -5.52
C LEU A 135 24.14 -8.87 -5.11
N PHE A 136 23.28 -8.31 -4.26
CA PHE A 136 23.35 -6.93 -3.77
C PHE A 136 22.54 -6.78 -2.48
N SER A 137 22.76 -5.69 -1.73
CA SER A 137 21.96 -5.37 -0.55
C SER A 137 20.54 -4.98 -0.96
N ILE A 138 19.55 -5.73 -0.49
CA ILE A 138 18.13 -5.50 -0.84
C ILE A 138 17.51 -4.33 -0.07
N TYR A 139 17.98 -4.05 1.15
CA TYR A 139 17.47 -2.93 1.94
C TYR A 139 18.16 -1.63 1.53
N GLY A 140 17.37 -0.55 1.47
CA GLY A 140 17.82 0.78 1.11
C GLY A 140 17.79 1.08 -0.39
N PHE A 141 18.72 1.92 -0.85
CA PHE A 141 18.68 2.53 -2.18
C PHE A 141 18.54 1.53 -3.35
N ASN A 142 19.23 0.40 -3.30
CA ASN A 142 19.23 -0.58 -4.39
C ASN A 142 17.88 -1.29 -4.53
N GLY A 143 17.29 -1.76 -3.43
CA GLY A 143 15.96 -2.39 -3.43
C GLY A 143 14.86 -1.40 -3.79
N LEU A 144 14.92 -0.18 -3.26
CA LEU A 144 14.00 0.90 -3.63
C LEU A 144 14.06 1.19 -5.13
N THR A 145 15.26 1.35 -5.69
CA THR A 145 15.44 1.62 -7.12
C THR A 145 14.90 0.47 -7.97
N LEU A 146 15.20 -0.78 -7.61
CA LEU A 146 14.70 -1.95 -8.33
C LEU A 146 13.16 -2.02 -8.28
N GLY A 147 12.57 -1.83 -7.10
CA GLY A 147 11.12 -1.82 -6.91
C GLY A 147 10.45 -0.74 -7.75
N TYR A 148 10.95 0.50 -7.68
CA TYR A 148 10.41 1.63 -8.44
C TYR A 148 10.55 1.46 -9.94
N VAL A 149 11.65 0.86 -10.42
CA VAL A 149 11.83 0.57 -11.83
C VAL A 149 10.74 -0.36 -12.35
N ILE A 150 10.43 -1.42 -11.60
CA ILE A 150 9.40 -2.40 -12.01
C ILE A 150 8.00 -1.81 -11.89
N TYR A 151 7.74 -1.07 -10.82
CA TYR A 151 6.44 -0.42 -10.58
C TYR A 151 6.12 0.63 -11.65
N THR A 152 7.09 1.46 -12.05
CA THR A 152 6.85 2.55 -13.00
C THR A 152 7.03 2.16 -14.47
N LEU A 153 7.53 0.94 -14.73
CA LEU A 153 7.73 0.40 -16.07
C LEU A 153 6.45 0.36 -16.93
N PRO A 154 5.28 -0.13 -16.46
CA PRO A 154 4.07 -0.21 -17.27
C PRO A 154 3.63 1.13 -17.85
N ILE A 155 3.70 2.18 -17.04
CA ILE A 155 3.23 3.51 -17.40
C ILE A 155 4.21 4.15 -18.38
N SER A 156 5.50 4.09 -18.08
CA SER A 156 6.56 4.56 -18.97
C SER A 156 6.53 3.84 -20.32
N PHE A 157 6.41 2.51 -20.30
CA PHE A 157 6.31 1.67 -21.48
C PHE A 157 5.08 2.02 -22.31
N MET A 158 3.90 2.14 -21.70
CA MET A 158 2.67 2.49 -22.42
C MET A 158 2.75 3.86 -23.10
N LEU A 159 3.31 4.88 -22.44
CA LEU A 159 3.48 6.21 -23.01
C LEU A 159 4.39 6.17 -24.25
N ILE A 160 5.57 5.56 -24.12
CA ILE A 160 6.56 5.49 -25.19
C ILE A 160 6.10 4.57 -26.33
N PHE A 161 5.53 3.40 -26.01
CA PHE A 161 4.98 2.45 -26.96
C PHE A 161 3.91 3.11 -27.84
N ASN A 162 2.94 3.79 -27.22
CA ASN A 162 1.88 4.46 -27.95
C ASN A 162 2.44 5.57 -28.84
N ALA A 163 3.37 6.39 -28.36
CA ALA A 163 3.98 7.45 -29.16
C ALA A 163 4.77 6.89 -30.36
N MET A 164 5.58 5.84 -30.16
CA MET A 164 6.32 5.17 -31.24
C MET A 164 5.40 4.57 -32.31
N GLY A 165 4.19 4.15 -31.94
CA GLY A 165 3.19 3.66 -32.89
C GLY A 165 2.73 4.69 -33.92
N TYR A 166 2.86 5.99 -33.62
CA TYR A 166 2.44 7.08 -34.50
C TYR A 166 3.57 7.68 -35.35
N ILE A 167 4.83 7.33 -35.08
CA ILE A 167 5.98 7.85 -35.84
C ILE A 167 6.03 7.20 -37.22
N ASP A 168 6.00 8.03 -38.27
CA ASP A 168 6.10 7.54 -39.66
C ASP A 168 7.52 7.01 -39.93
N LYS A 169 7.59 5.71 -40.24
CA LYS A 169 8.85 5.02 -40.52
C LYS A 169 9.50 5.46 -41.85
N LYS A 170 8.78 6.17 -42.74
CA LYS A 170 9.35 6.72 -44.00
C LYS A 170 10.54 7.61 -43.75
N TYR A 171 10.52 8.40 -42.68
CA TYR A 171 11.60 9.33 -42.36
C TYR A 171 12.94 8.60 -42.18
N MET A 172 12.92 7.34 -41.73
CA MET A 172 14.12 6.50 -41.62
C MET A 172 14.69 6.12 -42.99
N VAL A 173 13.83 5.83 -43.97
CA VAL A 173 14.23 5.53 -45.34
C VAL A 173 14.74 6.78 -46.04
N VAL A 174 14.01 7.90 -45.91
CA VAL A 174 14.39 9.20 -46.48
C VAL A 174 15.74 9.67 -45.94
N SER A 175 15.95 9.62 -44.62
CA SER A 175 17.22 10.00 -44.00
C SER A 175 18.40 9.18 -44.52
N ARG A 176 18.21 7.86 -44.72
CA ARG A 176 19.25 7.00 -45.33
C ARG A 176 19.52 7.35 -46.80
N ILE A 177 18.47 7.65 -47.58
CA ILE A 177 18.63 8.09 -48.98
C ILE A 177 19.38 9.43 -49.05
N MET A 178 19.18 10.32 -48.07
CA MET A 178 19.88 11.61 -47.95
C MET A 178 21.34 11.46 -47.50
N GLY A 179 21.84 10.24 -47.27
CA GLY A 179 23.23 9.98 -46.89
C GLY A 179 23.53 10.14 -45.39
N ASP A 180 22.50 10.25 -44.54
CA ASP A 180 22.71 10.36 -43.09
C ASP A 180 23.33 9.08 -42.51
N LYS A 181 24.26 9.26 -41.57
CA LYS A 181 24.83 8.15 -40.78
C LYS A 181 23.75 7.52 -39.87
N PRO A 182 23.84 6.23 -39.52
CA PRO A 182 22.81 5.53 -38.71
C PRO A 182 22.44 6.23 -37.40
N LEU A 183 23.42 6.83 -36.69
CA LEU A 183 23.18 7.57 -35.45
C LEU A 183 22.43 8.90 -35.70
N ALA A 184 22.75 9.59 -36.80
CA ALA A 184 22.02 10.79 -37.21
C ALA A 184 20.58 10.46 -37.59
N THR A 185 20.38 9.39 -38.37
CA THR A 185 19.05 8.86 -38.69
C THR A 185 18.27 8.53 -37.42
N PHE A 186 18.84 7.78 -36.47
CA PHE A 186 18.19 7.46 -35.20
C PHE A 186 17.80 8.72 -34.41
N ARG A 187 18.71 9.68 -34.28
CA ARG A 187 18.47 10.93 -33.54
C ARG A 187 17.35 11.75 -34.16
N ILE A 188 17.33 11.90 -35.48
CA ILE A 188 16.36 12.75 -36.19
C ILE A 188 14.98 12.07 -36.28
N THR A 189 14.95 10.77 -36.55
CA THR A 189 13.71 10.05 -36.89
C THR A 189 13.02 9.40 -35.70
N VAL A 190 13.77 9.03 -34.66
CA VAL A 190 13.25 8.35 -33.47
C VAL A 190 13.36 9.23 -32.23
N LEU A 191 14.56 9.71 -31.89
CA LEU A 191 14.77 10.38 -30.61
C LEU A 191 14.15 11.78 -30.54
N ARG A 192 14.39 12.63 -31.54
CA ARG A 192 13.89 14.01 -31.57
C ARG A 192 12.35 14.08 -31.51
N PRO A 193 11.59 13.25 -32.26
CA PRO A 193 10.14 13.26 -32.14
C PRO A 193 9.62 12.71 -30.80
N LEU A 194 10.39 11.85 -30.13
CA LEU A 194 10.04 11.27 -28.84
C LEU A 194 10.44 12.11 -27.63
N TRP A 195 11.19 13.21 -27.80
CA TRP A 195 11.75 13.96 -26.66
C TRP A 195 10.68 14.41 -25.64
N GLY A 196 9.55 14.91 -26.13
CA GLY A 196 8.41 15.29 -25.28
C GLY A 196 7.79 14.10 -24.55
N THR A 197 7.65 12.95 -25.23
CA THR A 197 7.13 11.72 -24.60
C THR A 197 8.12 11.11 -23.60
N LEU A 198 9.42 11.13 -23.89
CA LEU A 198 10.46 10.64 -22.98
C LEU A 198 10.51 11.49 -21.71
N ALA A 199 10.43 12.81 -21.86
CA ALA A 199 10.36 13.71 -20.72
C ALA A 199 9.06 13.52 -19.91
N ALA A 200 7.91 13.34 -20.57
CA ALA A 200 6.65 13.01 -19.90
C ALA A 200 6.73 11.66 -19.16
N SER A 201 7.35 10.64 -19.77
CA SER A 201 7.61 9.33 -19.15
C SER A 201 8.49 9.46 -17.92
N PHE A 202 9.57 10.22 -17.99
CA PHE A 202 10.47 10.48 -16.87
C PHE A 202 9.73 11.17 -15.73
N ILE A 203 8.99 12.25 -16.03
CA ILE A 203 8.23 13.00 -15.02
C ILE A 203 7.18 12.13 -14.36
N GLN A 204 6.48 11.30 -15.12
CA GLN A 204 5.46 10.39 -14.58
C GLN A 204 6.08 9.31 -13.69
N ALA A 205 7.18 8.69 -14.11
CA ALA A 205 7.89 7.70 -13.32
C ALA A 205 8.48 8.31 -12.04
N PHE A 206 9.03 9.52 -12.13
CA PHE A 206 9.52 10.29 -10.98
C PHE A 206 8.40 10.54 -9.98
N PHE A 207 7.26 11.08 -10.45
CA PHE A 207 6.13 11.41 -9.58
C PHE A 207 5.55 10.17 -8.88
N LEU A 208 5.40 9.06 -9.61
CA LEU A 208 4.93 7.80 -9.01
C LEU A 208 5.90 7.25 -7.95
N SER A 209 7.20 7.31 -8.21
CA SER A 209 8.22 6.82 -7.27
C SER A 209 8.34 7.73 -6.04
N PHE A 210 8.21 9.05 -6.23
CA PHE A 210 8.36 10.04 -5.16
C PHE A 210 7.22 9.99 -4.14
N THR A 211 6.03 9.55 -4.59
CA THR A 211 4.80 9.56 -3.79
C THR A 211 4.42 8.19 -3.25
N ASP A 212 5.14 7.14 -3.63
CA ASP A 212 4.83 5.77 -3.20
C ASP A 212 5.27 5.54 -1.74
N PHE A 213 4.42 4.81 -1.03
CA PHE A 213 4.65 4.37 0.33
C PHE A 213 4.92 2.86 0.40
N GLY A 214 4.33 2.07 -0.50
CA GLY A 214 4.34 0.62 -0.38
C GLY A 214 5.72 -0.01 -0.53
N ILE A 215 6.51 0.41 -1.52
CA ILE A 215 7.86 -0.13 -1.71
C ILE A 215 8.78 0.27 -0.54
N PRO A 216 8.84 1.55 -0.11
CA PRO A 216 9.60 1.94 1.07
C PRO A 216 9.24 1.22 2.35
N ALA A 217 7.94 1.01 2.60
CA ALA A 217 7.48 0.30 3.78
C ALA A 217 8.02 -1.14 3.86
N ALA A 218 8.35 -1.76 2.72
CA ALA A 218 8.86 -3.14 2.70
C ALA A 218 10.40 -3.22 2.59
N VAL A 219 11.05 -2.42 1.73
CA VAL A 219 12.51 -2.53 1.45
C VAL A 219 13.31 -1.27 1.77
N GLY A 220 12.71 -0.27 2.42
CA GLY A 220 13.37 1.00 2.75
C GLY A 220 14.53 0.84 3.73
N GLY A 221 14.37 0.02 4.79
CA GLY A 221 15.34 -0.07 5.89
C GLY A 221 15.71 1.33 6.41
N ASN A 222 16.99 1.62 6.57
CA ASN A 222 17.48 2.93 7.04
C ASN A 222 17.41 4.05 5.99
N TYR A 223 16.99 3.74 4.75
CA TYR A 223 16.85 4.74 3.70
C TYR A 223 15.47 5.39 3.77
N GLU A 224 15.32 6.32 4.71
CA GLU A 224 14.06 7.00 4.93
C GLU A 224 13.69 7.91 3.75
N VAL A 225 12.42 7.83 3.33
CA VAL A 225 11.82 8.67 2.28
C VAL A 225 10.65 9.47 2.84
N LEU A 226 10.25 10.51 2.14
CA LEU A 226 9.26 11.50 2.58
C LEU A 226 7.88 10.89 2.81
N ALA A 227 7.51 9.86 2.04
CA ALA A 227 6.27 9.11 2.26
C ALA A 227 6.28 8.33 3.59
N SER A 228 7.43 7.76 3.98
CA SER A 228 7.60 7.09 5.28
C SER A 228 7.55 8.09 6.42
N VAL A 229 8.21 9.24 6.28
CA VAL A 229 8.12 10.34 7.26
C VAL A 229 6.67 10.80 7.43
N LEU A 230 5.94 10.96 6.32
CA LEU A 230 4.54 11.37 6.37
C LEU A 230 3.66 10.35 7.11
N TYR A 231 3.90 9.06 6.88
CA TYR A 231 3.22 7.98 7.59
C TYR A 231 3.55 8.01 9.09
N ASN A 232 4.83 8.07 9.46
CA ASN A 232 5.28 8.08 10.86
C ASN A 232 4.77 9.29 11.65
N GLN A 233 4.72 10.48 11.03
CA GLN A 233 4.15 11.68 11.67
C GLN A 233 2.64 11.57 11.94
N MET A 234 1.94 10.70 11.22
CA MET A 234 0.49 10.59 11.23
C MET A 234 -0.04 9.37 11.99
N LEU A 235 0.69 8.26 11.92
CA LEU A 235 0.34 6.94 12.45
C LEU A 235 1.48 6.33 13.29
N GLY A 236 2.52 7.10 13.62
CA GLY A 236 3.55 6.68 14.57
C GLY A 236 3.07 6.81 16.03
N SER A 237 3.96 6.49 16.97
CA SER A 237 3.60 6.33 18.39
C SER A 237 3.01 7.60 19.01
N VAL A 238 3.48 8.78 18.57
CA VAL A 238 2.96 10.07 19.00
C VAL A 238 2.62 10.89 17.74
N PRO A 239 1.38 10.83 17.25
CA PRO A 239 0.99 11.55 16.05
C PRO A 239 1.10 13.06 16.22
N ASN A 240 1.75 13.71 15.26
CA ASN A 240 1.77 15.17 15.16
C ASN A 240 1.10 15.60 13.86
N PHE A 241 -0.22 15.81 13.92
CA PHE A 241 -1.05 16.16 12.77
C PHE A 241 -0.63 17.46 12.07
N ASN A 242 -0.10 18.43 12.82
CA ASN A 242 0.34 19.71 12.26
C ASN A 242 1.62 19.50 11.45
N ASN A 243 2.61 18.79 12.02
CA ASN A 243 3.84 18.44 11.32
C ASN A 243 3.56 17.53 10.10
N GLY A 244 2.71 16.52 10.25
CA GLY A 244 2.26 15.66 9.14
C GLY A 244 1.60 16.47 8.02
N SER A 245 0.81 17.50 8.34
CA SER A 245 0.22 18.40 7.35
C SER A 245 1.28 19.21 6.60
N VAL A 246 2.34 19.67 7.29
CA VAL A 246 3.48 20.34 6.64
C VAL A 246 4.21 19.40 5.68
N VAL A 247 4.48 18.15 6.10
CA VAL A 247 5.11 17.14 5.24
C VAL A 247 4.25 16.89 3.99
N ALA A 248 2.93 16.77 4.15
CA ALA A 248 1.98 16.60 3.05
C ALA A 248 2.03 17.80 2.07
N MET A 249 2.12 19.02 2.59
CA MET A 249 2.25 20.23 1.76
C MET A 249 3.58 20.27 1.01
N ILE A 250 4.67 19.80 1.60
CA ILE A 250 5.98 19.70 0.93
C ILE A 250 5.94 18.67 -0.19
N MET A 251 5.23 17.55 -0.01
CA MET A 251 5.02 16.55 -1.09
C MET A 251 4.25 17.10 -2.29
N LEU A 252 3.40 18.12 -2.11
CA LEU A 252 2.68 18.76 -3.23
C LEU A 252 3.60 19.59 -4.13
N VAL A 253 4.70 20.14 -3.62
CA VAL A 253 5.57 21.06 -4.38
C VAL A 253 6.20 20.39 -5.60
N PRO A 254 6.89 19.23 -5.49
CA PRO A 254 7.45 18.54 -6.67
C PRO A 254 6.36 18.09 -7.66
N SER A 255 5.16 17.80 -7.16
CA SER A 255 4.01 17.37 -7.97
C SER A 255 3.49 18.51 -8.85
N ILE A 256 3.34 19.71 -8.28
CA ILE A 256 2.94 20.93 -9.00
C ILE A 256 4.01 21.28 -10.05
N ILE A 257 5.29 21.21 -9.69
CA ILE A 257 6.42 21.48 -10.60
C ILE A 257 6.42 20.48 -11.76
N SER A 258 6.30 19.18 -11.45
CA SER A 258 6.27 18.09 -12.44
C SER A 258 5.18 18.33 -13.48
N ILE A 259 3.98 18.71 -13.05
CA ILE A 259 2.85 18.96 -13.93
C ILE A 259 3.01 20.26 -14.71
N ALA A 260 3.53 21.32 -14.11
CA ALA A 260 3.83 22.57 -14.83
C ALA A 260 4.85 22.33 -15.95
N ILE A 261 5.89 21.52 -15.69
CA ILE A 261 6.86 21.10 -16.70
C ILE A 261 6.18 20.24 -17.76
N LEU A 262 5.32 19.28 -17.39
CA LEU A 262 4.62 18.42 -18.33
C LEU A 262 3.72 19.23 -19.29
N GLN A 263 2.95 20.19 -18.77
CA GLN A 263 2.16 21.13 -19.59
C GLN A 263 3.03 21.97 -20.52
N TYR A 264 4.18 22.44 -20.03
CA TYR A 264 5.14 23.15 -20.87
C TYR A 264 5.71 22.26 -21.97
N LEU A 265 5.96 20.98 -21.70
CA LEU A 265 6.49 20.03 -22.66
C LEU A 265 5.46 19.59 -23.70
N GLU A 266 4.17 19.56 -23.36
CA GLU A 266 3.09 19.23 -24.30
C GLU A 266 3.09 20.12 -25.56
N ARG A 267 3.55 21.37 -25.47
CA ARG A 267 3.65 22.28 -26.63
C ARG A 267 4.66 21.81 -27.69
N TYR A 268 5.59 20.92 -27.31
CA TYR A 268 6.59 20.34 -28.20
C TYR A 268 6.18 18.96 -28.74
N ASN A 269 5.04 18.40 -28.30
CA ASN A 269 4.55 17.12 -28.82
C ASN A 269 4.04 17.30 -30.25
N ILE A 270 4.60 16.51 -31.16
CA ILE A 270 4.23 16.51 -32.57
C ILE A 270 2.91 15.72 -32.73
N ARG A 271 1.87 16.37 -33.26
CA ARG A 271 0.59 15.70 -33.57
C ARG A 271 0.72 14.93 -34.88
N TYR A 272 0.57 13.60 -34.82
CA TYR A 272 0.60 12.73 -35.99
C TYR A 272 -0.82 12.50 -36.52
N ASN A 273 -1.00 12.67 -37.83
CA ASN A 273 -2.31 12.54 -38.48
C ASN A 273 -2.48 11.27 -39.32
N LYS A 274 -1.44 10.47 -39.56
CA LYS A 274 -1.53 9.22 -40.33
C LYS A 274 -0.54 8.15 -39.84
N ILE A 275 -1.02 6.92 -39.69
CA ILE A 275 -0.21 5.72 -39.45
C ILE A 275 0.18 5.15 -40.82
N SER A 276 1.47 5.03 -41.11
CA SER A 276 1.97 4.37 -42.33
C SER A 276 2.44 2.95 -41.99
N ALA A 277 1.83 1.95 -42.62
CA ALA A 277 2.32 0.57 -42.55
C ALA A 277 3.45 0.41 -43.58
N ILE A 278 4.69 0.30 -43.11
CA ILE A 278 5.88 0.15 -43.98
C ILE A 278 6.71 -1.01 -43.47
N GLU A 279 7.27 -1.76 -44.42
CA GLU A 279 8.24 -2.80 -44.16
C GLU A 279 9.52 -2.21 -43.57
N LEU A 280 9.88 -2.68 -42.37
CA LEU A 280 11.09 -2.25 -41.68
C LEU A 280 12.33 -2.79 -42.41
N PRO A 281 13.41 -2.00 -42.55
CA PRO A 281 14.63 -2.50 -43.15
C PRO A 281 15.21 -3.67 -42.33
N ASN A 282 15.59 -4.74 -43.03
CA ASN A 282 16.16 -5.94 -42.43
C ASN A 282 17.55 -5.65 -41.86
N SER A 283 17.75 -5.92 -40.56
CA SER A 283 19.06 -5.89 -39.92
C SER A 283 19.11 -6.98 -38.85
N LYS A 284 19.70 -8.13 -39.21
CA LYS A 284 19.76 -9.30 -38.32
C LYS A 284 20.49 -9.01 -37.00
N GLY A 285 21.55 -8.20 -37.03
CA GLY A 285 22.32 -7.83 -35.84
C GLY A 285 21.53 -6.97 -34.85
N ARG A 286 20.83 -5.93 -35.35
CA ARG A 286 19.94 -5.09 -34.51
C ARG A 286 18.83 -5.92 -33.88
N ASP A 287 18.17 -6.74 -34.70
CA ASP A 287 17.01 -7.49 -34.27
C ASP A 287 17.37 -8.54 -33.20
N TRP A 288 18.53 -9.18 -33.33
CA TRP A 288 19.03 -10.13 -32.33
C TRP A 288 19.46 -9.43 -31.03
N PHE A 289 20.24 -8.35 -31.11
CA PHE A 289 20.70 -7.59 -29.94
C PHE A 289 19.53 -7.01 -29.13
N CYS A 290 18.62 -6.29 -29.79
CA CYS A 290 17.43 -5.72 -29.16
C CYS A 290 16.49 -6.83 -28.62
N GLY A 291 16.37 -7.94 -29.35
CA GLY A 291 15.60 -9.10 -28.93
C GLY A 291 16.14 -9.75 -27.65
N ILE A 292 17.45 -9.97 -27.56
CA ILE A 292 18.09 -10.55 -26.36
C ILE A 292 17.95 -9.64 -25.17
N ILE A 293 18.30 -8.35 -25.30
CA ILE A 293 18.23 -7.40 -24.19
C ILE A 293 16.80 -7.30 -23.67
N SER A 294 15.82 -7.13 -24.56
CA SER A 294 14.42 -7.05 -24.13
C SER A 294 13.91 -8.35 -23.50
N SER A 295 14.39 -9.49 -23.98
CA SER A 295 14.02 -10.79 -23.39
C SER A 295 14.66 -10.98 -22.01
N ALA A 296 15.93 -10.60 -21.84
CA ALA A 296 16.62 -10.63 -20.55
C ALA A 296 15.94 -9.71 -19.52
N LEU A 297 15.53 -8.50 -19.95
CA LEU A 297 14.74 -7.59 -19.11
C LEU A 297 13.38 -8.19 -18.73
N CYS A 298 12.68 -8.84 -19.67
CA CYS A 298 11.44 -9.53 -19.36
C CYS A 298 11.64 -10.69 -18.38
N LEU A 299 12.72 -11.46 -18.53
CA LEU A 299 13.06 -12.55 -17.62
C LEU A 299 13.37 -12.02 -16.21
N LEU A 300 14.08 -10.90 -16.08
CA LEU A 300 14.35 -10.26 -14.81
C LEU A 300 13.07 -9.79 -14.11
N VAL A 301 12.14 -9.18 -14.87
CA VAL A 301 10.84 -8.78 -14.32
C VAL A 301 10.06 -10.01 -13.86
N LEU A 302 9.99 -11.06 -14.68
CA LEU A 302 9.26 -12.29 -14.35
C LEU A 302 9.89 -13.06 -13.18
N SER A 303 11.21 -13.06 -13.04
CA SER A 303 11.88 -13.77 -11.94
C SER A 303 11.50 -13.19 -10.59
N ILE A 304 11.26 -11.88 -10.51
CA ILE A 304 10.81 -11.22 -9.27
C ILE A 304 9.38 -11.62 -8.92
N PHE A 305 8.51 -11.75 -9.92
CA PHE A 305 7.13 -12.19 -9.68
C PHE A 305 7.00 -13.71 -9.48
N ALA A 306 8.05 -14.50 -9.75
CA ALA A 306 7.99 -15.95 -9.62
C ALA A 306 7.65 -16.39 -8.18
N VAL A 307 8.18 -15.69 -7.17
CA VAL A 307 7.90 -15.98 -5.76
C VAL A 307 6.42 -15.83 -5.39
N ILE A 308 5.66 -14.95 -6.06
CA ILE A 308 4.20 -14.83 -5.85
C ILE A 308 3.48 -16.12 -6.27
N PHE A 309 4.03 -16.88 -7.22
CA PHE A 309 3.49 -18.16 -7.65
C PHE A 309 4.08 -19.36 -6.92
N VAL A 310 5.18 -19.20 -6.19
CA VAL A 310 5.88 -20.29 -5.50
C VAL A 310 5.53 -20.32 -4.02
N VAL A 311 5.66 -19.18 -3.32
CA VAL A 311 5.50 -19.09 -1.85
C VAL A 311 4.12 -19.57 -1.35
N PRO A 312 2.99 -19.26 -2.04
CA PRO A 312 1.69 -19.78 -1.62
C PRO A 312 1.56 -21.31 -1.57
N PHE A 313 2.47 -22.03 -2.24
CA PHE A 313 2.43 -23.47 -2.39
C PHE A 313 3.58 -24.21 -1.70
N VAL A 314 4.32 -23.56 -0.81
CA VAL A 314 5.33 -24.22 0.05
C VAL A 314 4.88 -24.15 1.51
N ASN A 315 5.24 -25.14 2.33
CA ASN A 315 4.86 -25.17 3.75
C ASN A 315 5.37 -23.93 4.49
N GLU A 316 6.68 -23.74 4.50
CA GLU A 316 7.30 -22.65 5.26
C GLU A 316 8.60 -22.20 4.59
N TRP A 317 8.56 -21.07 3.92
CA TRP A 317 9.78 -20.49 3.35
C TRP A 317 10.63 -19.87 4.46
N PRO A 318 11.97 -20.08 4.49
CA PRO A 318 12.81 -20.82 3.55
C PRO A 318 13.17 -22.26 3.98
N TYR A 319 12.57 -22.78 5.05
CA TYR A 319 12.95 -24.02 5.73
C TYR A 319 12.33 -25.30 5.16
N ASP A 320 11.04 -25.26 4.86
CA ASP A 320 10.28 -26.37 4.31
C ASP A 320 9.65 -25.98 2.96
N LEU A 321 10.33 -26.40 1.89
CA LEU A 321 9.92 -26.15 0.50
C LEU A 321 9.00 -27.24 -0.05
N GLN A 322 8.46 -28.13 0.79
CA GLN A 322 7.50 -29.14 0.33
C GLN A 322 6.24 -28.49 -0.20
N PHE A 323 5.75 -29.02 -1.32
CA PHE A 323 4.55 -28.52 -1.97
C PHE A 323 3.31 -28.75 -1.10
N THR A 324 2.53 -27.70 -0.86
CA THR A 324 1.33 -27.74 -0.01
C THR A 324 0.18 -26.89 -0.55
N TRP A 325 -1.04 -27.23 -0.15
CA TRP A 325 -2.24 -26.41 -0.37
C TRP A 325 -2.72 -25.73 0.92
N LYS A 326 -2.07 -26.01 2.05
CA LYS A 326 -2.51 -25.56 3.39
C LYS A 326 -2.63 -24.04 3.48
N ASN A 327 -1.66 -23.29 2.94
CA ASN A 327 -1.65 -21.83 3.01
C ASN A 327 -2.84 -21.21 2.24
N VAL A 328 -3.11 -21.70 1.03
CA VAL A 328 -4.26 -21.26 0.24
C VAL A 328 -5.58 -21.62 0.93
N GLN A 329 -5.68 -22.84 1.49
CA GLN A 329 -6.87 -23.28 2.20
C GLN A 329 -7.12 -22.46 3.47
N SER A 330 -6.07 -22.20 4.26
CA SER A 330 -6.12 -21.38 5.48
C SER A 330 -6.69 -19.99 5.17
N VAL A 331 -6.14 -19.31 4.17
CA VAL A 331 -6.59 -17.96 3.79
C VAL A 331 -8.03 -17.94 3.26
N LEU A 332 -8.47 -18.98 2.56
CA LEU A 332 -9.85 -19.06 2.03
C LEU A 332 -10.88 -19.46 3.09
N GLN A 333 -10.46 -20.18 4.14
CA GLN A 333 -11.33 -20.58 5.26
C GLN A 333 -11.40 -19.50 6.33
N ASP A 334 -10.40 -18.63 6.42
CA ASP A 334 -10.43 -17.45 7.28
C ASP A 334 -11.54 -16.49 6.83
N THR A 335 -12.56 -16.36 7.68
CA THR A 335 -13.72 -15.49 7.45
C THR A 335 -13.33 -14.01 7.37
N GLU A 336 -12.30 -13.59 8.11
CA GLU A 336 -11.82 -12.21 8.10
C GLU A 336 -11.13 -11.89 6.77
N LEU A 337 -10.19 -12.73 6.34
CA LEU A 337 -9.46 -12.54 5.08
C LEU A 337 -10.39 -12.60 3.86
N SER A 338 -11.33 -13.55 3.84
CA SER A 338 -12.32 -13.65 2.78
C SER A 338 -13.29 -12.45 2.76
N ASN A 339 -13.73 -11.94 3.91
CA ASN A 339 -14.54 -10.72 3.98
C ASN A 339 -13.79 -9.50 3.45
N VAL A 340 -12.52 -9.33 3.82
CA VAL A 340 -11.66 -8.25 3.31
C VAL A 340 -11.50 -8.34 1.80
N TYR A 341 -11.36 -9.55 1.26
CA TYR A 341 -11.29 -9.78 -0.18
C TYR A 341 -12.59 -9.34 -0.88
N VAL A 342 -13.76 -9.72 -0.35
CA VAL A 342 -15.07 -9.32 -0.88
C VAL A 342 -15.29 -7.80 -0.79
N ASN A 343 -14.91 -7.19 0.34
CA ASN A 343 -14.95 -5.74 0.52
C ASN A 343 -14.16 -5.01 -0.58
N SER A 344 -12.98 -5.53 -0.91
CA SER A 344 -12.11 -4.97 -1.95
C SER A 344 -12.76 -5.04 -3.33
N LEU A 345 -13.34 -6.20 -3.68
CA LEU A 345 -14.08 -6.38 -4.93
C LEU A 345 -15.27 -5.41 -5.03
N MET A 346 -16.02 -5.26 -3.93
CA MET A 346 -17.16 -4.35 -3.85
C MET A 346 -16.72 -2.89 -4.03
N VAL A 347 -15.72 -2.43 -3.27
CA VAL A 347 -15.19 -1.06 -3.37
C VAL A 347 -14.65 -0.79 -4.77
N ALA A 348 -13.89 -1.72 -5.36
CA ALA A 348 -13.34 -1.57 -6.70
C ALA A 348 -14.42 -1.53 -7.78
N PHE A 349 -15.44 -2.39 -7.68
CA PHE A 349 -16.56 -2.41 -8.62
C PHE A 349 -17.39 -1.12 -8.53
N LEU A 350 -17.73 -0.67 -7.33
CA LEU A 350 -18.51 0.55 -7.14
C LEU A 350 -17.72 1.80 -7.54
N THR A 351 -16.43 1.84 -7.24
CA THR A 351 -15.52 2.88 -7.75
C THR A 351 -15.52 2.91 -9.27
N ALA A 352 -15.48 1.74 -9.92
CA ALA A 352 -15.53 1.66 -11.38
C ALA A 352 -16.87 2.13 -11.95
N VAL A 353 -18.00 1.78 -11.32
CA VAL A 353 -19.32 2.26 -11.72
C VAL A 353 -19.43 3.78 -11.57
N PHE A 354 -19.26 4.30 -10.35
CA PHE A 354 -19.43 5.73 -10.06
C PHE A 354 -18.36 6.58 -10.74
N GLY A 355 -17.10 6.13 -10.75
CA GLY A 355 -16.01 6.82 -11.42
C GLY A 355 -16.22 6.93 -12.92
N THR A 356 -16.66 5.84 -13.58
CA THR A 356 -17.00 5.88 -15.01
C THR A 356 -18.14 6.85 -15.29
N LEU A 357 -19.19 6.86 -14.45
CA LEU A 357 -20.31 7.79 -14.60
C LEU A 357 -19.88 9.26 -14.44
N VAL A 358 -19.07 9.56 -13.41
CA VAL A 358 -18.56 10.91 -13.16
C VAL A 358 -17.66 11.37 -14.30
N SER A 359 -16.67 10.55 -14.72
CA SER A 359 -15.77 10.88 -15.83
C SER A 359 -16.50 11.00 -17.17
N TYR A 360 -17.49 10.15 -17.44
CA TYR A 360 -18.31 10.23 -18.65
C TYR A 360 -19.17 11.49 -18.66
N GLY A 361 -19.84 11.82 -17.56
CA GLY A 361 -20.59 13.05 -17.40
C GLY A 361 -19.72 14.28 -17.60
N SER A 362 -18.55 14.32 -16.96
CA SER A 362 -17.58 15.41 -17.12
C SER A 362 -17.09 15.55 -18.56
N ALA A 363 -16.80 14.44 -19.24
CA ALA A 363 -16.34 14.45 -20.63
C ALA A 363 -17.44 14.87 -21.62
N LEU A 364 -18.70 14.49 -21.39
CA LEU A 364 -19.84 14.99 -22.17
C LEU A 364 -19.97 16.52 -22.07
N VAL A 365 -19.80 17.07 -20.85
CA VAL A 365 -19.83 18.51 -20.62
C VAL A 365 -18.71 19.22 -21.39
N THR A 366 -17.49 18.69 -21.42
CA THR A 366 -16.38 19.40 -22.07
C THR A 366 -16.29 19.15 -23.58
N ALA A 367 -16.46 17.90 -24.04
CA ALA A 367 -16.28 17.50 -25.44
C ALA A 367 -17.51 17.74 -26.32
N ARG A 368 -18.73 17.51 -25.82
CA ARG A 368 -19.97 17.48 -26.65
C ARG A 368 -20.96 18.61 -26.34
N SER A 369 -20.69 19.48 -25.37
CA SER A 369 -21.60 20.59 -25.04
C SER A 369 -21.24 21.93 -25.69
N GLN A 370 -22.25 22.79 -25.84
CA GLN A 370 -22.11 24.20 -26.25
C GLN A 370 -22.04 25.16 -25.03
N ILE A 371 -21.69 24.65 -23.84
CA ILE A 371 -21.58 25.47 -22.62
C ILE A 371 -20.36 26.42 -22.71
N SER A 372 -20.41 27.51 -21.93
CA SER A 372 -19.35 28.53 -21.87
C SER A 372 -17.95 27.93 -21.65
N LYS A 373 -16.95 28.52 -22.32
CA LYS A 373 -15.54 28.10 -22.20
C LYS A 373 -15.04 28.10 -20.75
N ARG A 374 -15.57 29.00 -19.90
CA ARG A 374 -15.21 29.09 -18.48
C ARG A 374 -15.59 27.82 -17.71
N MET A 375 -16.80 27.29 -17.91
CA MET A 375 -17.24 26.07 -17.21
C MET A 375 -16.47 24.83 -17.69
N LYS A 376 -16.16 24.74 -18.98
CA LYS A 376 -15.30 23.67 -19.50
C LYS A 376 -13.91 23.72 -18.86
N LYS A 377 -13.35 24.93 -18.72
CA LYS A 377 -12.07 25.15 -18.04
C LYS A 377 -12.10 24.71 -16.58
N VAL A 378 -13.21 24.88 -15.85
CA VAL A 378 -13.34 24.41 -14.46
C VAL A 378 -13.12 22.89 -14.36
N ILE A 379 -13.78 22.09 -15.21
CA ILE A 379 -13.59 20.61 -15.21
C ILE A 379 -12.14 20.25 -15.58
N GLU A 380 -11.55 20.96 -16.55
CA GLU A 380 -10.15 20.73 -16.92
C GLU A 380 -9.18 21.05 -15.77
N GLN A 381 -9.44 22.11 -14.98
CA GLN A 381 -8.65 22.42 -13.80
C GLN A 381 -8.86 21.40 -12.67
N ILE A 382 -10.09 20.91 -12.47
CA ILE A 382 -10.35 19.82 -11.51
C ILE A 382 -9.51 18.60 -11.87
N ALA A 383 -9.55 18.16 -13.13
CA ALA A 383 -8.76 17.02 -13.59
C ALA A 383 -7.25 17.24 -13.39
N LEU A 384 -6.79 18.47 -13.61
CA LEU A 384 -5.39 18.83 -13.37
C LEU A 384 -5.03 18.72 -11.88
N ILE A 385 -5.83 19.30 -10.99
CA ILE A 385 -5.60 19.28 -9.54
C ILE A 385 -5.62 17.84 -9.02
N THR A 386 -6.60 17.02 -9.43
CA THR A 386 -6.66 15.61 -9.00
C THR A 386 -5.44 14.81 -9.40
N ASN A 387 -4.82 15.14 -10.55
CA ASN A 387 -3.59 14.49 -10.99
C ASN A 387 -2.36 14.94 -10.19
N THR A 388 -2.42 16.12 -9.58
CA THR A 388 -1.30 16.71 -8.81
C THR A 388 -1.25 16.22 -7.37
N ILE A 389 -2.38 15.85 -6.77
CA ILE A 389 -2.42 15.51 -5.34
C ILE A 389 -2.06 14.04 -5.15
N PRO A 390 -0.95 13.73 -4.44
CA PRO A 390 -0.58 12.36 -4.10
C PRO A 390 -1.68 11.65 -3.29
N GLY A 391 -1.78 10.33 -3.43
CA GLY A 391 -2.78 9.54 -2.69
C GLY A 391 -2.67 9.71 -1.18
N MET A 392 -1.44 9.71 -0.63
CA MET A 392 -1.20 9.93 0.80
C MET A 392 -1.77 11.28 1.27
N VAL A 393 -1.45 12.35 0.54
CA VAL A 393 -1.91 13.72 0.84
C VAL A 393 -3.43 13.82 0.76
N LEU A 394 -4.04 13.17 -0.24
CA LEU A 394 -5.49 13.12 -0.37
C LEU A 394 -6.14 12.34 0.79
N GLY A 395 -5.56 11.21 1.20
CA GLY A 395 -6.03 10.41 2.34
C GLY A 395 -6.04 11.24 3.64
N LEU A 396 -4.97 12.00 3.90
CA LEU A 396 -4.88 12.89 5.05
C LEU A 396 -5.88 14.04 5.02
N ALA A 397 -6.03 14.66 3.85
CA ALA A 397 -7.03 15.69 3.65
C ALA A 397 -8.43 15.15 3.99
N PHE A 398 -8.75 13.93 3.58
CA PHE A 398 -10.02 13.28 3.89
C PHE A 398 -10.15 12.94 5.37
N LEU A 399 -9.11 12.39 5.99
CA LEU A 399 -9.08 12.08 7.42
C LEU A 399 -9.48 13.33 8.22
N PHE A 400 -8.77 14.45 8.05
CA PHE A 400 -9.07 15.69 8.79
C PHE A 400 -10.43 16.31 8.45
N SER A 401 -10.95 16.06 7.25
CA SER A 401 -12.26 16.56 6.85
C SER A 401 -13.42 15.77 7.42
N PHE A 402 -13.27 14.46 7.54
CA PHE A 402 -14.38 13.54 7.76
C PHE A 402 -14.33 12.80 9.10
N THR A 403 -13.24 12.86 9.87
CA THR A 403 -13.21 12.33 11.25
C THR A 403 -14.30 13.00 12.11
N GLY A 404 -15.10 12.17 12.79
CA GLY A 404 -16.27 12.54 13.59
C GLY A 404 -17.56 12.75 12.81
N THR A 405 -17.56 12.55 11.48
CA THR A 405 -18.77 12.64 10.66
C THR A 405 -19.37 11.26 10.39
N SER A 406 -20.62 11.20 9.93
CA SER A 406 -21.28 9.94 9.54
C SER A 406 -20.63 9.21 8.36
N LEU A 407 -19.65 9.83 7.68
CA LEU A 407 -18.88 9.23 6.60
C LEU A 407 -17.60 8.55 7.05
N GLN A 408 -17.13 8.79 8.28
CA GLN A 408 -15.92 8.16 8.82
C GLN A 408 -16.06 6.63 8.84
N ASN A 409 -15.00 5.91 8.47
CA ASN A 409 -14.96 4.44 8.47
C ASN A 409 -16.06 3.77 7.62
N THR A 410 -16.57 4.44 6.57
CA THR A 410 -17.58 3.87 5.65
C THR A 410 -17.00 3.44 4.30
N PHE A 411 -17.62 2.48 3.62
CA PHE A 411 -17.21 2.14 2.24
C PHE A 411 -17.40 3.32 1.28
N LEU A 412 -18.35 4.21 1.57
CA LEU A 412 -18.66 5.37 0.73
C LEU A 412 -17.47 6.33 0.64
N ILE A 413 -16.80 6.63 1.76
CA ILE A 413 -15.64 7.52 1.75
C ILE A 413 -14.47 6.93 0.95
N LEU A 414 -14.25 5.60 1.04
CA LEU A 414 -13.23 4.90 0.25
C LEU A 414 -13.53 4.95 -1.25
N ILE A 415 -14.79 4.72 -1.64
CA ILE A 415 -15.21 4.78 -3.04
C ILE A 415 -15.02 6.20 -3.59
N ILE A 416 -15.51 7.21 -2.88
CA ILE A 416 -15.41 8.61 -3.32
C ILE A 416 -13.94 9.05 -3.40
N CYS A 417 -13.12 8.69 -2.41
CA CYS A 417 -11.70 9.00 -2.40
C CYS A 417 -11.01 8.43 -3.65
N ASN A 418 -11.25 7.14 -3.99
CA ASN A 418 -10.67 6.53 -5.19
C ASN A 418 -11.19 7.18 -6.49
N VAL A 419 -12.48 7.53 -6.57
CA VAL A 419 -13.04 8.25 -7.74
C VAL A 419 -12.34 9.59 -7.94
N VAL A 420 -12.18 10.37 -6.87
CA VAL A 420 -11.51 11.68 -6.90
C VAL A 420 -10.04 11.54 -7.26
N HIS A 421 -9.33 10.60 -6.63
CA HIS A 421 -7.91 10.37 -6.85
C HIS A 421 -7.59 10.02 -8.30
N TYR A 422 -8.34 9.08 -8.88
CA TYR A 422 -8.08 8.59 -10.24
C TYR A 422 -8.85 9.31 -11.33
N PHE A 423 -9.54 10.41 -11.04
CA PHE A 423 -10.46 11.06 -11.98
C PHE A 423 -9.81 11.51 -13.31
N ALA A 424 -8.57 11.99 -13.25
CA ALA A 424 -7.91 12.69 -14.35
C ALA A 424 -7.75 11.83 -15.61
N THR A 425 -7.15 10.64 -15.49
CA THR A 425 -6.86 9.77 -16.64
C THR A 425 -8.13 9.26 -17.34
N PRO A 426 -9.13 8.71 -16.64
CA PRO A 426 -10.44 8.35 -17.19
C PRO A 426 -11.18 9.50 -17.86
N TYR A 427 -11.17 10.68 -17.25
CA TYR A 427 -11.79 11.87 -17.84
C TYR A 427 -11.12 12.23 -19.16
N LEU A 428 -9.79 12.24 -19.23
CA LEU A 428 -9.05 12.55 -20.46
C LEU A 428 -9.30 11.50 -21.55
N MET A 429 -9.26 10.21 -21.21
CA MET A 429 -9.57 9.13 -22.14
C MET A 429 -10.97 9.30 -22.76
N MET A 430 -11.95 9.62 -21.92
CA MET A 430 -13.32 9.79 -22.36
C MET A 430 -13.52 11.07 -23.19
N LYS A 431 -12.91 12.18 -22.76
CA LYS A 431 -12.93 13.46 -23.49
C LYS A 431 -12.36 13.29 -24.89
N GLU A 432 -11.20 12.64 -25.02
CA GLU A 432 -10.54 12.40 -26.31
C GLU A 432 -11.38 11.48 -27.22
N SER A 433 -11.96 10.43 -26.66
CA SER A 433 -12.83 9.53 -27.43
C SER A 433 -14.08 10.24 -27.94
N LEU A 434 -14.75 11.03 -27.10
CA LEU A 434 -15.96 11.76 -27.46
C LEU A 434 -15.68 12.92 -28.43
N ALA A 435 -14.55 13.62 -28.26
CA ALA A 435 -14.17 14.74 -29.12
C ALA A 435 -13.87 14.30 -30.56
N LYS A 436 -13.40 13.06 -30.76
CA LYS A 436 -13.11 12.49 -32.09
C LYS A 436 -14.35 12.00 -32.85
N MET A 437 -15.50 11.87 -32.18
CA MET A 437 -16.76 11.43 -32.81
C MET A 437 -17.37 12.52 -33.69
N ASN A 438 -18.12 12.12 -34.73
CA ASN A 438 -18.78 13.08 -35.60
C ASN A 438 -19.83 13.91 -34.82
N ALA A 439 -19.74 15.23 -34.90
CA ALA A 439 -20.65 16.16 -34.23
C ALA A 439 -22.02 16.26 -34.94
N SER A 440 -22.16 15.74 -36.16
CA SER A 440 -23.45 15.72 -36.87
C SER A 440 -24.44 14.72 -36.28
N TRP A 441 -23.97 13.69 -35.56
CA TRP A 441 -24.80 12.62 -35.02
C TRP A 441 -25.90 13.12 -34.09
N GLU A 442 -25.63 14.06 -33.17
CA GLU A 442 -26.70 14.61 -32.34
C GLU A 442 -27.67 15.46 -33.14
N THR A 443 -27.18 16.21 -34.13
CA THR A 443 -28.03 17.07 -34.95
C THR A 443 -29.00 16.23 -35.76
N THR A 444 -28.54 15.14 -36.36
CA THR A 444 -29.38 14.18 -37.09
C THR A 444 -30.39 13.51 -36.17
N ALA A 445 -29.98 13.01 -35.00
CA ALA A 445 -30.90 12.37 -34.05
C ALA A 445 -31.99 13.34 -33.56
N MET A 446 -31.62 14.59 -33.25
CA MET A 446 -32.58 15.62 -32.86
C MET A 446 -33.56 15.98 -33.99
N LEU A 447 -33.11 16.01 -35.24
CA LEU A 447 -33.99 16.21 -36.40
C LEU A 447 -34.97 15.04 -36.59
N MET A 448 -34.59 13.83 -36.18
CA MET A 448 -35.46 12.64 -36.17
C MET A 448 -36.41 12.59 -34.96
N GLY A 449 -36.39 13.61 -34.08
CA GLY A 449 -37.27 13.73 -32.93
C GLY A 449 -36.75 13.08 -31.64
N ASP A 450 -35.51 12.59 -31.60
CA ASP A 450 -34.91 12.09 -30.36
C ASP A 450 -34.63 13.25 -29.38
N SER A 451 -34.93 13.02 -28.09
CA SER A 451 -34.49 13.92 -27.02
C SER A 451 -32.98 13.82 -26.81
N TRP A 452 -32.38 14.80 -26.12
CA TRP A 452 -30.93 14.78 -25.85
C TRP A 452 -30.51 13.52 -25.09
N LEU A 453 -31.23 13.15 -24.01
CA LEU A 453 -30.93 11.94 -23.25
C LEU A 453 -31.07 10.66 -24.08
N LYS A 454 -32.11 10.57 -24.93
CA LYS A 454 -32.27 9.45 -25.86
C LYS A 454 -31.11 9.38 -26.86
N THR A 455 -30.69 10.53 -27.39
CA THR A 455 -29.56 10.63 -28.32
C THR A 455 -28.25 10.17 -27.66
N ILE A 456 -27.98 10.59 -26.43
CA ILE A 456 -26.78 10.15 -25.70
C ILE A 456 -26.81 8.64 -25.52
N ILE A 457 -27.88 8.07 -24.96
CA ILE A 457 -27.98 6.64 -24.64
C ILE A 457 -27.98 5.77 -25.91
N ARG A 458 -28.65 6.21 -26.98
CA ARG A 458 -28.87 5.43 -28.20
C ARG A 458 -27.76 5.58 -29.23
N VAL A 459 -27.10 6.75 -29.29
CA VAL A 459 -26.12 7.06 -30.35
C VAL A 459 -24.73 7.24 -29.77
N VAL A 460 -24.55 8.10 -28.76
CA VAL A 460 -23.20 8.45 -28.29
C VAL A 460 -22.60 7.35 -27.41
N THR A 461 -23.33 6.88 -26.38
CA THR A 461 -22.86 5.86 -25.43
C THR A 461 -22.48 4.53 -26.12
N PRO A 462 -23.26 4.00 -27.09
CA PRO A 462 -22.92 2.73 -27.73
C PRO A 462 -21.64 2.82 -28.57
N ASN A 463 -21.38 3.97 -29.19
CA ASN A 463 -20.15 4.24 -29.94
C ASN A 463 -18.94 4.53 -29.02
N ALA A 464 -19.16 4.95 -27.77
CA ALA A 464 -18.10 5.18 -26.77
C ALA A 464 -17.76 3.94 -25.93
N VAL A 465 -18.44 2.81 -26.17
CA VAL A 465 -18.40 1.63 -25.29
C VAL A 465 -17.01 1.06 -25.06
N SER A 466 -16.13 1.01 -26.07
CA SER A 466 -14.77 0.50 -25.93
C SER A 466 -13.98 1.34 -24.94
N THR A 467 -14.14 2.66 -25.03
CA THR A 467 -13.56 3.63 -24.09
C THR A 467 -14.19 3.53 -22.71
N ILE A 468 -15.52 3.36 -22.62
CA ILE A 468 -16.24 3.18 -21.35
C ILE A 468 -15.75 1.92 -20.63
N LEU A 469 -15.61 0.79 -21.32
CA LEU A 469 -15.08 -0.45 -20.73
C LEU A 469 -13.60 -0.30 -20.34
N GLY A 470 -12.81 0.44 -21.12
CA GLY A 470 -11.43 0.77 -20.78
C GLY A 470 -11.32 1.62 -19.51
N VAL A 471 -12.16 2.65 -19.39
CA VAL A 471 -12.27 3.51 -18.20
C VAL A 471 -12.75 2.72 -16.99
N PHE A 472 -13.75 1.86 -17.16
CA PHE A 472 -14.23 0.97 -16.11
C PHE A 472 -13.12 0.05 -15.61
N SER A 473 -12.39 -0.59 -16.53
CA SER A 473 -11.25 -1.45 -16.19
C SER A 473 -10.15 -0.69 -15.46
N TYR A 474 -9.91 0.56 -15.84
CA TYR A 474 -8.90 1.41 -15.20
C TYR A 474 -9.27 1.70 -13.75
N TYR A 475 -10.50 2.16 -13.47
CA TYR A 475 -10.93 2.41 -12.10
C TYR A 475 -10.93 1.15 -11.25
N PHE A 476 -11.40 0.02 -11.78
CA PHE A 476 -11.45 -1.24 -11.03
C PHE A 476 -10.04 -1.69 -10.60
N ILE A 477 -9.10 -1.76 -11.55
CA ILE A 477 -7.74 -2.25 -11.27
C ILE A 477 -7.03 -1.31 -10.30
N ASN A 478 -7.12 0.01 -10.52
CA ASN A 478 -6.45 0.95 -9.63
C ASN A 478 -7.06 0.90 -8.22
N ALA A 479 -8.38 0.86 -8.08
CA ALA A 479 -9.03 0.75 -6.76
C ALA A 479 -8.67 -0.53 -5.99
N MET A 480 -8.44 -1.66 -6.68
CA MET A 480 -7.96 -2.91 -6.05
C MET A 480 -6.52 -2.80 -5.54
N VAL A 481 -5.71 -1.92 -6.13
CA VAL A 481 -4.26 -1.85 -5.97
C VAL A 481 -3.82 -0.68 -5.06
N THR A 482 -4.70 0.30 -4.82
CA THR A 482 -4.41 1.49 -4.00
C THR A 482 -4.15 1.16 -2.53
N ILE A 483 -3.01 1.63 -2.00
CA ILE A 483 -2.72 1.65 -0.56
C ILE A 483 -2.81 3.08 -0.01
N SER A 484 -2.09 4.02 -0.62
CA SER A 484 -1.75 5.34 -0.06
C SER A 484 -2.89 6.12 0.61
N ALA A 485 -3.97 6.42 -0.11
CA ALA A 485 -5.09 7.19 0.47
C ALA A 485 -5.96 6.35 1.40
N VAL A 486 -6.11 5.06 1.05
CA VAL A 486 -7.00 4.11 1.71
C VAL A 486 -6.50 3.74 3.10
N LEU A 487 -5.18 3.71 3.29
CA LEU A 487 -4.53 3.43 4.57
C LEU A 487 -5.00 4.35 5.70
N PHE A 488 -5.21 5.63 5.41
CA PHE A 488 -5.68 6.61 6.40
C PHE A 488 -7.21 6.61 6.61
N LEU A 489 -7.97 5.91 5.76
CA LEU A 489 -9.44 5.98 5.76
C LEU A 489 -10.11 4.65 6.10
N ALA A 490 -9.41 3.53 5.96
CA ALA A 490 -9.94 2.21 6.25
C ALA A 490 -10.07 2.00 7.76
N GLY A 491 -11.29 1.67 8.20
CA GLY A 491 -11.56 1.15 9.54
C GLY A 491 -11.53 -0.38 9.57
N ALA A 492 -11.80 -0.98 10.73
CA ALA A 492 -11.91 -2.43 10.87
C ALA A 492 -13.09 -3.00 10.06
N ARG A 493 -14.22 -2.30 10.02
CA ARG A 493 -15.40 -2.74 9.24
C ARG A 493 -15.20 -2.59 7.73
N THR A 494 -14.33 -1.68 7.31
CA THR A 494 -14.17 -1.27 5.90
C THR A 494 -12.82 -1.63 5.31
N MET A 495 -12.09 -2.52 6.00
CA MET A 495 -10.79 -2.99 5.57
C MET A 495 -10.83 -3.61 4.17
N VAL A 496 -9.84 -3.26 3.37
CA VAL A 496 -9.60 -3.82 2.03
C VAL A 496 -8.25 -4.55 1.99
N ILE A 497 -8.02 -5.31 0.91
CA ILE A 497 -6.91 -6.24 0.77
C ILE A 497 -5.56 -5.54 0.88
N THR A 498 -5.44 -4.31 0.38
CA THR A 498 -4.21 -3.54 0.39
C THR A 498 -3.80 -3.12 1.80
N THR A 499 -4.77 -2.66 2.61
CA THR A 499 -4.54 -2.34 4.03
C THR A 499 -4.35 -3.59 4.88
N LYS A 500 -5.02 -4.70 4.54
CA LYS A 500 -4.80 -5.99 5.20
C LYS A 500 -3.43 -6.58 4.90
N ILE A 501 -2.91 -6.45 3.68
CA ILE A 501 -1.54 -6.84 3.35
C ILE A 501 -0.53 -6.05 4.20
N LYS A 502 -0.75 -4.75 4.40
CA LYS A 502 0.08 -3.93 5.31
C LYS A 502 0.00 -4.44 6.75
N GLN A 503 -1.18 -4.80 7.24
CA GLN A 503 -1.32 -5.38 8.58
C GLN A 503 -0.58 -6.72 8.68
N LEU A 504 -0.79 -7.63 7.72
CA LEU A 504 -0.10 -8.92 7.69
C LEU A 504 1.42 -8.76 7.61
N GLN A 505 1.89 -7.70 6.94
CA GLN A 505 3.30 -7.32 6.94
C GLN A 505 3.80 -7.02 8.35
N TYR A 506 3.06 -6.23 9.13
CA TYR A 506 3.47 -5.86 10.48
C TYR A 506 3.68 -7.10 11.36
N TYR A 507 2.85 -8.12 11.17
CA TYR A 507 2.97 -9.42 11.84
C TYR A 507 3.84 -10.43 11.08
N ASN A 508 4.52 -10.04 10.00
CA ASN A 508 5.38 -10.91 9.20
C ASN A 508 4.67 -12.20 8.70
N LYS A 509 3.35 -12.12 8.44
CA LYS A 509 2.52 -13.19 7.88
C LYS A 509 2.66 -13.29 6.36
N TYR A 510 3.87 -13.63 5.92
CA TYR A 510 4.26 -13.54 4.52
C TYR A 510 3.53 -14.53 3.61
N ASN A 511 3.23 -15.73 4.09
CA ASN A 511 2.48 -16.73 3.32
C ASN A 511 1.11 -16.19 2.92
N GLU A 512 0.38 -15.59 3.86
CA GLU A 512 -0.92 -14.97 3.66
C GLU A 512 -0.81 -13.78 2.71
N ILE A 513 0.23 -12.94 2.84
CA ILE A 513 0.49 -11.83 1.92
C ILE A 513 0.60 -12.34 0.47
N PHE A 514 1.43 -13.36 0.23
CA PHE A 514 1.62 -13.88 -1.14
C PHE A 514 0.36 -14.55 -1.68
N VAL A 515 -0.43 -15.25 -0.86
CA VAL A 515 -1.73 -15.80 -1.28
C VAL A 515 -2.69 -14.67 -1.67
N MET A 516 -2.82 -13.63 -0.85
CA MET A 516 -3.69 -12.48 -1.12
C MET A 516 -3.24 -11.71 -2.37
N SER A 517 -1.93 -11.51 -2.55
CA SER A 517 -1.36 -10.90 -3.76
C SER A 517 -1.61 -11.74 -5.01
N LEU A 518 -1.54 -13.08 -4.90
CA LEU A 518 -1.87 -13.99 -6.00
C LEU A 518 -3.36 -13.91 -6.38
N LEU A 519 -4.26 -13.91 -5.39
CA LEU A 519 -5.71 -13.75 -5.61
C LEU A 519 -6.03 -12.41 -6.28
N LEU A 520 -5.39 -11.33 -5.83
CA LEU A 520 -5.51 -9.99 -6.41
C LEU A 520 -5.04 -9.98 -7.88
N LEU A 521 -3.86 -10.54 -8.16
CA LEU A 521 -3.29 -10.63 -9.51
C LEU A 521 -4.22 -11.39 -10.46
N LEU A 522 -4.67 -12.58 -10.04
CA LEU A 522 -5.56 -13.42 -10.85
C LEU A 522 -6.88 -12.69 -11.16
N THR A 523 -7.47 -12.04 -10.16
CA THR A 523 -8.70 -11.24 -10.31
C THR A 523 -8.50 -10.10 -11.31
N ASN A 524 -7.43 -9.33 -11.16
CA ASN A 524 -7.13 -8.21 -12.07
C ASN A 524 -6.88 -8.70 -13.51
N ILE A 525 -6.19 -9.82 -13.69
CA ILE A 525 -5.99 -10.44 -15.02
C ILE A 525 -7.33 -10.86 -15.62
N VAL A 526 -8.13 -11.64 -14.87
CA VAL A 526 -9.44 -12.14 -15.32
C VAL A 526 -10.34 -10.98 -15.71
N PHE A 527 -10.41 -9.95 -14.87
CA PHE A 527 -11.25 -8.78 -15.10
C PHE A 527 -10.81 -7.98 -16.34
N LYS A 528 -9.50 -7.69 -16.45
CA LYS A 528 -8.92 -6.97 -17.59
C LYS A 528 -9.13 -7.71 -18.91
N VAL A 529 -8.86 -9.02 -18.93
CA VAL A 529 -9.04 -9.86 -20.13
C VAL A 529 -10.51 -9.92 -20.52
N ALA A 530 -11.42 -10.06 -19.56
CA ALA A 530 -12.85 -10.11 -19.82
C ALA A 530 -13.38 -8.81 -20.44
N LEU A 531 -13.03 -7.65 -19.89
CA LEU A 531 -13.48 -6.35 -20.42
C LEU A 531 -12.86 -6.02 -21.77
N GLN A 532 -11.56 -6.30 -21.98
CA GLN A 532 -10.91 -6.13 -23.28
C GLN A 532 -11.56 -7.01 -24.35
N TRP A 533 -11.94 -8.22 -23.98
CA TRP A 533 -12.64 -9.13 -24.88
C TRP A 533 -14.05 -8.62 -25.25
N MET A 534 -14.81 -8.09 -24.27
CA MET A 534 -16.11 -7.46 -24.52
C MET A 534 -16.02 -6.23 -25.44
N ALA A 535 -14.97 -5.41 -25.28
CA ALA A 535 -14.73 -4.25 -26.13
C ALA A 535 -14.49 -4.66 -27.60
N LYS A 536 -13.61 -5.64 -27.84
CA LYS A 536 -13.33 -6.14 -29.20
C LYS A 536 -14.55 -6.73 -29.90
N ARG A 537 -15.39 -7.47 -29.17
CA ARG A 537 -16.62 -8.07 -29.73
C ARG A 537 -17.55 -7.02 -30.33
N LYS A 538 -17.60 -5.82 -29.73
CA LYS A 538 -18.50 -4.75 -30.19
C LYS A 538 -17.95 -4.05 -31.42
N GLU A 539 -16.63 -3.86 -31.51
CA GLU A 539 -15.97 -3.38 -32.73
C GLU A 539 -16.15 -4.36 -33.91
N GLU A 540 -15.98 -5.66 -33.68
CA GLU A 540 -16.16 -6.68 -34.72
C GLU A 540 -17.61 -6.79 -35.23
N LYS A 541 -18.62 -6.65 -34.35
CA LYS A 541 -20.03 -6.65 -34.76
C LYS A 541 -20.40 -5.44 -35.61
N VAL A 542 -19.92 -4.25 -35.24
CA VAL A 542 -20.12 -3.03 -36.04
C VAL A 542 -19.48 -3.18 -37.42
N HIS A 543 -18.29 -3.80 -37.50
CA HIS A 543 -17.64 -4.09 -38.78
C HIS A 543 -18.36 -5.17 -39.61
N GLN A 544 -18.90 -6.21 -38.98
CA GLN A 544 -19.69 -7.25 -39.68
C GLN A 544 -21.01 -6.71 -40.25
N GLU A 545 -21.72 -5.85 -39.52
CA GLU A 545 -22.93 -5.17 -40.01
C GLU A 545 -22.63 -4.20 -41.15
N SER A 546 -21.37 -3.73 -41.28
CA SER A 546 -20.90 -2.88 -42.38
C SER A 546 -20.42 -3.61 -43.65
N GLY A 547 -20.57 -4.94 -43.75
CA GLY A 547 -20.62 -5.63 -45.05
C GLY A 547 -19.41 -6.46 -45.51
N GLU A 548 -18.55 -6.99 -44.64
CA GLU A 548 -17.56 -8.02 -45.05
C GLU A 548 -17.82 -9.38 -44.39
N LEU A 549 -18.35 -10.32 -45.18
CA LEU A 549 -18.48 -11.75 -44.83
C LEU A 549 -17.11 -12.45 -44.92
N LYS A 550 -16.51 -12.80 -43.78
CA LYS A 550 -15.40 -13.77 -43.73
C LYS A 550 -15.92 -15.16 -43.35
N HIS A 551 -15.48 -16.18 -44.09
CA HIS A 551 -15.71 -17.60 -43.79
C HIS A 551 -15.27 -17.92 -42.34
N VAL A 552 -16.20 -18.40 -41.52
CA VAL A 552 -15.94 -18.77 -40.13
C VAL A 552 -15.73 -20.28 -40.04
N ASP A 553 -14.58 -20.68 -39.50
CA ASP A 553 -14.21 -22.06 -39.22
C ASP A 553 -14.94 -22.56 -37.96
N TYR A 554 -15.94 -23.43 -38.13
CA TYR A 554 -16.91 -23.82 -37.11
C TYR A 554 -16.31 -24.52 -35.88
N ALA A 555 -15.21 -25.26 -36.04
CA ALA A 555 -14.53 -25.93 -34.93
C ALA A 555 -13.80 -24.93 -34.01
N LYS A 556 -13.16 -23.91 -34.59
CA LYS A 556 -12.60 -22.77 -33.83
C LYS A 556 -13.69 -21.93 -33.18
N ALA A 557 -14.83 -21.75 -33.86
CA ALA A 557 -15.98 -21.03 -33.33
C ALA A 557 -16.60 -21.73 -32.11
N ALA A 558 -16.68 -23.06 -32.12
CA ALA A 558 -17.20 -23.86 -30.99
C ALA A 558 -16.24 -23.88 -29.78
N LYS A 559 -14.92 -24.06 -30.01
CA LYS A 559 -13.93 -23.98 -28.93
C LYS A 559 -13.87 -22.58 -28.32
N ALA A 560 -13.95 -21.55 -29.16
CA ALA A 560 -14.12 -20.17 -28.72
C ALA A 560 -15.45 -19.99 -27.96
N ALA A 561 -16.56 -20.59 -28.39
CA ALA A 561 -17.85 -20.51 -27.69
C ALA A 561 -17.84 -21.13 -26.29
N SER A 562 -17.10 -22.22 -26.08
CA SER A 562 -16.93 -22.82 -24.74
C SER A 562 -16.15 -21.88 -23.81
N VAL A 563 -15.01 -21.36 -24.25
CA VAL A 563 -14.20 -20.37 -23.50
C VAL A 563 -15.00 -19.08 -23.25
N ARG A 564 -15.86 -18.68 -24.19
CA ARG A 564 -16.78 -17.53 -24.06
C ARG A 564 -17.82 -17.73 -22.96
N LYS A 565 -18.40 -18.93 -22.83
CA LYS A 565 -19.35 -19.23 -21.75
C LYS A 565 -18.64 -19.19 -20.39
N THR A 566 -17.46 -19.79 -20.27
CA THR A 566 -16.70 -19.81 -19.03
C THR A 566 -16.33 -18.40 -18.56
N ILE A 567 -15.81 -17.54 -19.44
CA ILE A 567 -15.46 -16.15 -19.09
C ILE A 567 -16.70 -15.32 -18.72
N GLY A 568 -17.80 -15.47 -19.48
CA GLY A 568 -19.06 -14.79 -19.18
C GLY A 568 -19.64 -15.20 -17.82
N VAL A 569 -19.54 -16.48 -17.48
CA VAL A 569 -19.92 -17.00 -16.16
C VAL A 569 -19.03 -16.40 -15.07
N VAL A 570 -17.71 -16.36 -15.25
CA VAL A 570 -16.79 -15.77 -14.26
C VAL A 570 -17.08 -14.29 -14.00
N VAL A 571 -17.31 -13.48 -15.06
CA VAL A 571 -17.71 -12.07 -14.89
C VAL A 571 -19.07 -11.95 -14.19
N SER A 572 -20.03 -12.80 -14.55
CA SER A 572 -21.34 -12.80 -13.90
C SER A 572 -21.22 -13.18 -12.43
N VAL A 573 -20.38 -14.16 -12.10
CA VAL A 573 -20.08 -14.58 -10.72
C VAL A 573 -19.42 -13.44 -9.94
N ILE A 574 -18.43 -12.75 -10.51
CA ILE A 574 -17.82 -11.56 -9.87
C ILE A 574 -18.87 -10.48 -9.65
N CYS A 575 -19.71 -10.17 -10.64
CA CYS A 575 -20.80 -9.21 -10.49
C CYS A 575 -21.81 -9.64 -9.42
N ILE A 576 -22.18 -10.93 -9.37
CA ILE A 576 -23.10 -11.48 -8.37
C ILE A 576 -22.47 -11.41 -6.97
N LEU A 577 -21.19 -11.73 -6.82
CA LEU A 577 -20.44 -11.60 -5.56
C LEU A 577 -20.38 -10.13 -5.11
N CYS A 578 -20.18 -9.18 -6.03
CA CYS A 578 -20.22 -7.75 -5.73
C CYS A 578 -21.61 -7.27 -5.29
N VAL A 579 -22.69 -7.78 -5.90
CA VAL A 579 -24.08 -7.46 -5.53
C VAL A 579 -24.47 -8.15 -4.22
N ALA A 580 -23.97 -9.37 -3.95
CA ALA A 580 -24.19 -10.07 -2.69
C ALA A 580 -23.48 -9.38 -1.52
N GLY A 581 -22.29 -8.81 -1.74
CA GLY A 581 -21.59 -7.97 -0.76
C GLY A 581 -22.42 -6.75 -0.31
N PHE A 582 -23.28 -6.23 -1.19
CA PHE A 582 -24.21 -5.13 -0.89
C PHE A 582 -25.24 -5.50 0.20
N GLY A 583 -25.61 -6.78 0.30
CA GLY A 583 -26.53 -7.29 1.33
C GLY A 583 -25.86 -7.62 2.67
N MET A 584 -24.54 -7.76 2.70
CA MET A 584 -23.77 -8.04 3.93
C MET A 584 -23.34 -6.78 4.68
N GLY A 585 -23.31 -5.61 4.03
CA GLY A 585 -22.91 -4.34 4.66
C GLY A 585 -23.76 -3.90 5.86
N GLY A 586 -25.00 -4.38 5.97
CA GLY A 586 -25.87 -4.16 7.14
C GLY A 586 -25.62 -5.13 8.30
N ARG A 587 -24.94 -6.26 8.06
CA ARG A 587 -24.73 -7.34 9.04
C ARG A 587 -23.63 -7.01 10.04
N ASN A 588 -22.66 -6.20 9.64
CA ASN A 588 -21.52 -5.89 10.49
C ASN A 588 -21.79 -4.80 11.52
N ASN A 589 -22.79 -3.91 11.36
CA ASN A 589 -22.90 -2.70 12.19
C ASN A 589 -23.16 -2.99 13.69
N ASP A 590 -23.71 -4.16 14.00
CA ASP A 590 -23.99 -4.59 15.38
C ASP A 590 -22.81 -5.32 16.03
N LEU A 591 -21.77 -5.69 15.27
CA LEU A 591 -20.60 -6.39 15.80
C LEU A 591 -19.77 -5.47 16.69
N VAL A 592 -19.28 -6.00 17.81
CA VAL A 592 -18.31 -5.32 18.69
C VAL A 592 -16.98 -5.21 17.97
N VAL A 593 -16.41 -4.02 17.88
CA VAL A 593 -15.09 -3.83 17.29
C VAL A 593 -14.03 -3.86 18.39
N ILE A 594 -13.13 -4.83 18.30
CA ILE A 594 -11.99 -4.99 19.21
C ILE A 594 -10.75 -4.51 18.48
N TYR A 595 -10.08 -3.47 18.99
CA TYR A 595 -8.75 -3.11 18.52
C TYR A 595 -7.70 -3.67 19.46
N SER A 596 -6.63 -4.22 18.91
CA SER A 596 -5.55 -4.80 19.69
C SER A 596 -4.19 -4.43 19.13
N ASN A 597 -3.19 -4.26 20.00
CA ASN A 597 -1.79 -4.23 19.60
C ASN A 597 -1.06 -5.55 19.88
N ALA A 598 -1.74 -6.54 20.46
CA ALA A 598 -1.11 -7.75 20.92
C ALA A 598 -0.60 -8.63 19.76
N ASP A 599 0.35 -9.51 20.07
CA ASP A 599 0.92 -10.45 19.12
C ASP A 599 -0.08 -11.53 18.70
N ASP A 600 0.26 -12.27 17.64
CA ASP A 600 -0.63 -13.24 17.01
C ASP A 600 -1.11 -14.34 17.97
N GLU A 601 -0.27 -14.78 18.90
CA GLU A 601 -0.59 -15.79 19.92
C GLU A 601 -1.71 -15.28 20.85
N ALA A 602 -1.58 -14.05 21.34
CA ALA A 602 -2.60 -13.40 22.15
C ALA A 602 -3.89 -13.19 21.36
N ILE A 603 -3.79 -12.71 20.11
CA ILE A 603 -4.97 -12.53 19.25
C ILE A 603 -5.70 -13.84 19.01
N THR A 604 -4.97 -14.91 18.73
CA THR A 604 -5.55 -16.23 18.47
C THR A 604 -6.23 -16.75 19.72
N THR A 605 -5.58 -16.64 20.87
CA THR A 605 -6.15 -17.03 22.17
C THR A 605 -7.41 -16.24 22.51
N ILE A 606 -7.41 -14.92 22.31
CA ILE A 606 -8.59 -14.07 22.51
C ILE A 606 -9.73 -14.51 21.58
N LYS A 607 -9.43 -14.78 20.30
CA LYS A 607 -10.44 -15.24 19.34
C LYS A 607 -11.05 -16.58 19.75
N GLU A 608 -10.21 -17.57 20.07
CA GLU A 608 -10.65 -18.90 20.51
C GLU A 608 -11.48 -18.82 21.78
N THR A 609 -11.02 -18.05 22.77
CA THR A 609 -11.76 -17.82 24.03
C THR A 609 -13.15 -17.24 23.75
N LEU A 610 -13.24 -16.21 22.92
CA LEU A 610 -14.53 -15.58 22.59
C LEU A 610 -15.43 -16.53 21.81
N ASP A 611 -14.89 -17.25 20.83
CA ASP A 611 -15.63 -18.18 19.99
C ASP A 611 -16.21 -19.35 20.81
N GLU A 612 -15.40 -19.97 21.68
CA GLU A 612 -15.81 -21.05 22.58
C GLU A 612 -16.89 -20.61 23.58
N ASN A 613 -16.86 -19.33 23.99
CA ASN A 613 -17.84 -18.74 24.90
C ASN A 613 -19.05 -18.10 24.17
N GLY A 614 -19.30 -18.45 22.92
CA GLY A 614 -20.53 -18.10 22.20
C GLY A 614 -20.56 -16.68 21.63
N TYR A 615 -19.40 -16.04 21.48
CA TYR A 615 -19.25 -14.76 20.79
C TYR A 615 -18.85 -14.89 19.31
N GLN A 616 -18.78 -16.11 18.78
CA GLN A 616 -18.47 -16.36 17.38
C GLN A 616 -19.39 -15.58 16.44
N GLY A 617 -18.78 -14.78 15.56
CA GLY A 617 -19.49 -13.92 14.62
C GLY A 617 -20.22 -12.73 15.26
N LYS A 618 -19.90 -12.36 16.51
CA LYS A 618 -20.41 -11.15 17.20
C LYS A 618 -19.39 -10.02 17.33
N TYR A 619 -18.15 -10.24 16.91
CA TYR A 619 -17.08 -9.24 16.98
C TYR A 619 -16.27 -9.16 15.69
N ILE A 620 -15.54 -8.05 15.54
CA ILE A 620 -14.46 -7.88 14.57
C ILE A 620 -13.22 -7.52 15.37
N LEU A 621 -12.21 -8.38 15.34
CA LEU A 621 -10.93 -8.09 15.97
C LEU A 621 -9.97 -7.57 14.90
N GLN A 622 -9.46 -6.36 15.13
CA GLN A 622 -8.48 -5.72 14.27
C GLN A 622 -7.19 -5.47 15.05
N SER A 623 -6.10 -6.06 14.56
CA SER A 623 -4.77 -5.84 15.13
C SER A 623 -4.03 -4.70 14.42
N PHE A 624 -3.23 -3.96 15.17
CA PHE A 624 -2.46 -2.80 14.76
C PHE A 624 -1.08 -2.84 15.42
N GLY A 625 -0.10 -2.12 14.87
CA GLY A 625 1.13 -1.90 15.63
C GLY A 625 0.87 -1.06 16.87
N THR A 626 1.66 -1.25 17.94
CA THR A 626 1.53 -0.47 19.18
C THR A 626 1.53 1.04 18.86
N SER A 627 2.45 1.50 18.04
CA SER A 627 2.51 2.91 17.67
C SER A 627 1.29 3.39 16.87
N GLU A 628 0.78 2.56 15.95
CA GLU A 628 -0.37 2.89 15.11
C GLU A 628 -1.68 2.96 15.91
N LEU A 629 -1.91 1.99 16.80
CA LEU A 629 -3.09 2.00 17.67
C LEU A 629 -3.01 3.08 18.72
N GLY A 630 -1.84 3.26 19.35
CA GLY A 630 -1.59 4.34 20.29
C GLY A 630 -1.84 5.69 19.64
N GLY A 631 -1.28 5.90 18.45
CA GLY A 631 -1.53 7.11 17.68
C GLY A 631 -3.02 7.31 17.35
N LYS A 632 -3.70 6.26 16.90
CA LYS A 632 -5.14 6.31 16.58
C LYS A 632 -6.00 6.62 17.80
N LEU A 633 -5.67 6.07 18.97
CA LEU A 633 -6.30 6.35 20.26
C LEU A 633 -6.22 7.84 20.60
N MET A 634 -5.01 8.41 20.51
CA MET A 634 -4.79 9.83 20.78
C MET A 634 -5.47 10.73 19.72
N ALA A 635 -5.53 10.27 18.47
CA ALA A 635 -6.06 11.01 17.33
C ALA A 635 -7.59 11.11 17.31
N GLU A 636 -8.25 9.95 17.43
CA GLU A 636 -9.68 9.81 17.21
C GLU A 636 -10.45 10.02 18.51
N GLY A 637 -9.80 9.80 19.67
CA GLY A 637 -10.43 9.94 20.99
C GLY A 637 -11.73 9.13 21.06
N ASN A 638 -12.77 9.72 21.64
CA ASN A 638 -14.11 9.10 21.76
C ASN A 638 -14.78 8.77 20.40
N LYS A 639 -14.23 9.24 19.28
CA LYS A 639 -14.71 8.97 17.92
C LYS A 639 -14.03 7.78 17.26
N ILE A 640 -13.10 7.12 17.94
CA ILE A 640 -12.46 5.89 17.43
C ILE A 640 -13.53 4.83 17.14
N GLU A 641 -13.30 3.94 16.18
CA GLU A 641 -14.31 2.92 15.83
C GLU A 641 -14.51 1.85 16.91
N ALA A 642 -13.44 1.50 17.65
CA ALA A 642 -13.41 0.39 18.60
C ALA A 642 -14.43 0.53 19.74
N ASP A 643 -15.03 -0.58 20.16
CA ASP A 643 -15.88 -0.66 21.35
C ASP A 643 -15.10 -1.25 22.53
N LEU A 644 -14.07 -2.07 22.25
CA LEU A 644 -13.15 -2.70 23.20
C LEU A 644 -11.71 -2.53 22.70
N ILE A 645 -10.76 -2.27 23.60
CA ILE A 645 -9.35 -2.12 23.25
C ILE A 645 -8.47 -2.98 24.15
N THR A 646 -7.47 -3.61 23.56
CA THR A 646 -6.32 -4.21 24.26
C THR A 646 -5.07 -3.47 23.80
N MET A 647 -4.36 -2.84 24.72
CA MET A 647 -3.31 -1.88 24.41
C MET A 647 -2.30 -1.77 25.53
N SER A 648 -1.05 -1.37 25.25
CA SER A 648 -0.08 -1.02 26.29
C SER A 648 -0.69 -0.04 27.30
N THR A 649 -0.55 -0.35 28.60
CA THR A 649 -1.29 0.33 29.69
C THR A 649 -1.05 1.84 29.69
N PHE A 650 0.19 2.29 29.46
CA PHE A 650 0.53 3.72 29.41
C PHE A 650 -0.24 4.53 28.35
N TYR A 651 -0.60 3.90 27.22
CA TYR A 651 -1.43 4.54 26.20
C TYR A 651 -2.88 4.65 26.62
N ILE A 652 -3.41 3.62 27.31
CA ILE A 652 -4.77 3.64 27.85
C ILE A 652 -4.89 4.76 28.88
N GLU A 653 -3.94 4.85 29.81
CA GLU A 653 -3.91 5.90 30.83
C GLU A 653 -3.78 7.29 30.21
N SER A 654 -2.82 7.49 29.29
CA SER A 654 -2.64 8.78 28.62
C SER A 654 -3.86 9.18 27.78
N ALA A 655 -4.50 8.22 27.11
CA ALA A 655 -5.73 8.46 26.36
C ALA A 655 -6.91 8.79 27.28
N GLN A 656 -6.99 8.17 28.46
CA GLN A 656 -7.99 8.48 29.46
C GLN A 656 -7.81 9.90 30.02
N GLU A 657 -6.58 10.28 30.35
CA GLU A 657 -6.26 11.61 30.85
C GLU A 657 -6.61 12.71 29.85
N GLN A 658 -6.31 12.49 28.56
CA GLN A 658 -6.54 13.49 27.51
C GLN A 658 -7.98 13.53 27.00
N ASN A 659 -8.66 12.39 26.88
CA ASN A 659 -9.92 12.29 26.13
C ASN A 659 -11.09 11.69 26.93
N GLN A 660 -10.89 11.19 28.15
CA GLN A 660 -11.91 10.55 28.99
C GLN A 660 -12.70 9.47 28.22
N MET A 661 -11.99 8.47 27.71
CA MET A 661 -12.50 7.53 26.70
C MET A 661 -13.12 6.26 27.25
N PHE A 662 -12.69 5.81 28.41
CA PHE A 662 -13.00 4.50 28.95
C PHE A 662 -13.99 4.59 30.11
N THR A 663 -14.79 3.54 30.26
CA THR A 663 -15.70 3.34 31.39
C THR A 663 -15.06 2.43 32.42
N ASP A 664 -15.47 2.56 33.69
CA ASP A 664 -15.07 1.62 34.73
C ASP A 664 -15.51 0.19 34.39
N LEU A 665 -14.63 -0.77 34.64
CA LEU A 665 -14.91 -2.19 34.47
C LEU A 665 -15.89 -2.66 35.55
N THR A 666 -16.92 -3.42 35.15
CA THR A 666 -18.01 -3.82 36.07
C THR A 666 -17.74 -5.13 36.82
N PHE A 667 -16.62 -5.78 36.55
CA PHE A 667 -16.23 -7.06 37.13
C PHE A 667 -15.01 -6.91 38.03
N GLU A 668 -14.93 -7.74 39.08
CA GLU A 668 -13.79 -7.77 39.99
C GLU A 668 -12.52 -8.26 39.28
N HIS A 669 -11.41 -7.57 39.53
CA HIS A 669 -10.10 -7.85 38.96
C HIS A 669 -9.03 -7.66 40.04
N ASN A 670 -8.64 -8.74 40.72
CA ASN A 670 -7.67 -8.71 41.82
C ASN A 670 -6.25 -8.83 41.25
N THR A 671 -5.69 -7.71 40.81
CA THR A 671 -4.36 -7.62 40.21
C THR A 671 -3.25 -7.61 41.26
N LEU A 672 -2.05 -8.10 40.92
CA LEU A 672 -0.88 -8.07 41.82
C LEU A 672 -0.36 -6.64 42.09
N SER A 673 -0.60 -5.72 41.16
CA SER A 673 -0.28 -4.29 41.27
C SER A 673 -1.53 -3.44 41.13
N GLU A 674 -1.50 -2.20 41.61
CA GLU A 674 -2.64 -1.28 41.51
C GLU A 674 -2.84 -0.82 40.05
N PHE A 675 -4.07 -0.95 39.54
CA PHE A 675 -4.48 -0.44 38.24
C PHE A 675 -5.71 0.47 38.38
N PRO A 676 -5.88 1.45 37.49
CA PRO A 676 -7.08 2.27 37.46
C PRO A 676 -8.35 1.44 37.19
N SER A 677 -9.50 1.87 37.74
CA SER A 677 -10.79 1.16 37.64
C SER A 677 -11.31 0.90 36.22
N TYR A 678 -10.81 1.61 35.22
CA TYR A 678 -11.23 1.54 33.83
C TYR A 678 -10.39 0.59 32.96
N CYS A 679 -9.34 -0.03 33.50
CA CYS A 679 -8.52 -0.99 32.78
C CYS A 679 -7.94 -2.07 33.68
N THR A 680 -7.57 -3.21 33.10
CA THR A 680 -6.92 -4.31 33.84
C THR A 680 -5.93 -5.03 32.92
N PRO A 681 -4.77 -5.51 33.41
CA PRO A 681 -3.76 -6.15 32.57
C PRO A 681 -4.25 -7.48 32.00
N ILE A 682 -3.92 -7.73 30.72
CA ILE A 682 -4.12 -9.01 30.04
C ILE A 682 -2.81 -9.79 29.88
N THR A 683 -1.70 -9.07 29.70
CA THR A 683 -0.38 -9.65 29.45
C THR A 683 0.70 -8.79 30.08
N ALA A 684 1.78 -9.43 30.51
CA ALA A 684 3.04 -8.78 30.87
C ALA A 684 4.15 -9.34 29.98
N GLN A 685 5.01 -8.45 29.50
CA GLN A 685 6.02 -8.72 28.49
C GLN A 685 7.37 -8.24 28.99
N GLU A 686 8.40 -9.07 28.85
CA GLU A 686 9.78 -8.72 29.22
C GLU A 686 10.72 -8.78 28.02
N GLY A 687 11.70 -7.87 28.01
CA GLY A 687 12.77 -7.85 27.00
C GLY A 687 13.88 -8.84 27.32
N ALA A 688 14.45 -9.46 26.30
CA ALA A 688 15.64 -10.31 26.41
C ALA A 688 16.47 -10.31 25.13
N ILE A 689 17.72 -10.78 25.23
CA ILE A 689 18.59 -11.05 24.09
C ILE A 689 18.25 -12.44 23.56
N ILE A 690 18.12 -12.58 22.24
CA ILE A 690 17.70 -13.78 21.52
C ILE A 690 18.83 -14.18 20.59
N LEU A 691 19.16 -15.47 20.52
CA LEU A 691 20.29 -16.01 19.78
C LEU A 691 19.85 -17.07 18.78
N ASN A 692 20.43 -17.08 17.58
CA ASN A 692 20.36 -18.24 16.68
C ASN A 692 21.58 -19.13 16.90
N THR A 693 21.40 -20.28 17.52
CA THR A 693 22.51 -21.17 17.91
C THR A 693 23.35 -21.61 16.71
N LYS A 694 22.72 -21.90 15.57
CA LYS A 694 23.42 -22.33 14.34
C LYS A 694 24.23 -21.19 13.71
N VAL A 695 23.67 -19.98 13.66
CA VAL A 695 24.38 -18.84 13.07
C VAL A 695 25.56 -18.45 13.96
N MET A 696 25.36 -18.40 15.28
CA MET A 696 26.39 -18.12 16.28
C MET A 696 27.58 -19.09 16.14
N GLU A 697 27.31 -20.40 16.04
CA GLU A 697 28.34 -21.42 15.81
C GLU A 697 29.04 -21.25 14.45
N SER A 698 28.28 -21.09 13.36
CA SER A 698 28.82 -21.00 12.00
C SER A 698 29.74 -19.79 11.77
N GLN A 699 29.46 -18.70 12.48
CA GLN A 699 30.22 -17.43 12.41
C GLN A 699 31.24 -17.30 13.55
N ASN A 700 31.31 -18.29 14.46
CA ASN A 700 32.18 -18.29 15.62
C ASN A 700 32.04 -17.02 16.49
N LEU A 701 30.80 -16.61 16.75
CA LEU A 701 30.46 -15.41 17.52
C LEU A 701 30.40 -15.72 19.02
N PRO A 702 30.95 -14.85 19.90
CA PRO A 702 30.78 -14.99 21.34
C PRO A 702 29.32 -14.78 21.75
N VAL A 703 28.89 -15.43 22.82
CA VAL A 703 27.54 -15.23 23.37
C VAL A 703 27.54 -13.95 24.22
N PRO A 704 26.71 -12.93 23.91
CA PRO A 704 26.61 -11.72 24.72
C PRO A 704 25.95 -12.03 26.08
N THR A 705 26.35 -11.33 27.13
CA THR A 705 25.73 -11.43 28.47
C THR A 705 25.01 -10.14 28.86
N SER A 706 25.35 -9.02 28.23
CA SER A 706 24.75 -7.71 28.45
C SER A 706 24.27 -7.10 27.13
N ILE A 707 23.34 -6.14 27.21
CA ILE A 707 22.92 -5.34 26.06
C ILE A 707 24.11 -4.50 25.56
N LYS A 708 24.97 -4.03 26.47
CA LYS A 708 26.20 -3.32 26.12
C LYS A 708 27.14 -4.14 25.23
N ASP A 709 27.19 -5.46 25.35
CA ASP A 709 28.03 -6.31 24.49
C ASP A 709 27.65 -6.22 23.01
N LEU A 710 26.38 -5.89 22.70
CA LEU A 710 25.89 -5.72 21.33
C LEU A 710 26.58 -4.54 20.60
N THR A 711 27.32 -3.68 21.32
CA THR A 711 28.16 -2.63 20.73
C THR A 711 29.42 -3.16 20.04
N ASP A 712 29.84 -4.39 20.33
CA ASP A 712 31.06 -4.95 19.75
C ASP A 712 30.95 -5.06 18.21
N PRO A 713 31.90 -4.49 17.45
CA PRO A 713 31.93 -4.57 15.99
C PRO A 713 31.91 -6.01 15.43
N ILE A 714 32.22 -7.04 16.23
CA ILE A 714 32.12 -8.44 15.82
C ILE A 714 30.69 -8.82 15.42
N TYR A 715 29.68 -8.13 15.96
CA TYR A 715 28.26 -8.36 15.68
C TYR A 715 27.70 -7.48 14.55
N LYS A 716 28.57 -6.78 13.82
CA LYS A 716 28.15 -5.88 12.73
C LYS A 716 27.34 -6.63 11.66
N ASP A 717 26.20 -6.05 11.28
CA ASP A 717 25.19 -6.58 10.35
C ASP A 717 24.59 -7.94 10.78
N MET A 718 24.74 -8.30 12.07
CA MET A 718 24.29 -9.56 12.68
C MET A 718 23.37 -9.35 13.89
N ILE A 719 22.98 -8.10 14.19
CA ILE A 719 22.04 -7.75 15.26
C ILE A 719 20.73 -7.28 14.64
N SER A 720 19.59 -7.62 15.26
CA SER A 720 18.31 -7.00 14.99
C SER A 720 17.70 -6.42 16.28
N VAL A 721 17.21 -5.19 16.20
CA VAL A 721 16.54 -4.50 17.31
C VAL A 721 15.28 -3.82 16.81
N THR A 722 14.38 -3.43 17.69
CA THR A 722 13.15 -2.71 17.33
C THR A 722 13.28 -1.22 17.45
N ASP A 723 12.63 -0.50 16.54
CA ASP A 723 12.47 0.94 16.61
C ASP A 723 11.41 1.34 17.63
N ILE A 724 11.78 2.15 18.63
CA ILE A 724 10.84 2.76 19.60
C ILE A 724 9.77 3.64 18.93
N SER A 725 10.02 4.12 17.71
CA SER A 725 9.04 4.89 16.92
C SER A 725 7.89 4.02 16.37
N SER A 726 8.03 2.69 16.42
CA SER A 726 7.05 1.74 15.87
C SER A 726 6.61 0.62 16.83
N SER A 727 7.43 0.29 17.84
CA SER A 727 7.20 -0.82 18.77
C SER A 727 7.57 -0.49 20.22
N SER A 728 6.73 -0.91 21.16
CA SER A 728 6.98 -0.84 22.62
C SER A 728 8.17 -1.69 23.06
N THR A 729 8.51 -2.76 22.34
CA THR A 729 9.70 -3.58 22.62
C THR A 729 11.00 -2.78 22.49
N GLY A 730 11.05 -1.80 21.58
CA GLY A 730 12.19 -0.88 21.47
C GLY A 730 12.34 0.02 22.70
N TRP A 731 11.24 0.28 23.41
CA TRP A 731 11.28 1.03 24.65
C TRP A 731 11.88 0.22 25.81
N LEU A 732 11.65 -1.10 25.85
CA LEU A 732 12.28 -1.99 26.84
C LEU A 732 13.81 -1.95 26.75
N LEU A 733 14.35 -1.95 25.53
CA LEU A 733 15.78 -1.80 25.26
C LEU A 733 16.31 -0.49 25.84
N ILE A 734 15.63 0.62 25.55
CA ILE A 734 16.04 1.96 26.00
C ILE A 734 15.89 2.10 27.51
N GLN A 735 14.83 1.57 28.11
CA GLN A 735 14.63 1.56 29.56
C GLN A 735 15.79 0.85 30.26
N ALA A 736 16.20 -0.32 29.76
CA ALA A 736 17.33 -1.07 30.32
C ALA A 736 18.63 -0.26 30.26
N LEU A 737 18.92 0.39 29.14
CA LEU A 737 20.11 1.21 28.99
C LEU A 737 20.08 2.49 29.85
N VAL A 738 18.97 3.21 29.86
CA VAL A 738 18.82 4.47 30.60
C VAL A 738 18.84 4.23 32.11
N ALA A 739 18.17 3.17 32.59
CA ALA A 739 18.13 2.86 34.01
C ALA A 739 19.49 2.44 34.57
N GLU A 740 20.31 1.73 33.78
CA GLU A 740 21.62 1.23 34.24
C GLU A 740 22.76 2.24 34.01
N TYR A 741 22.78 2.93 32.86
CA TYR A 741 23.91 3.78 32.43
C TYR A 741 23.60 5.28 32.42
N GLY A 742 22.34 5.69 32.60
CA GLY A 742 21.90 7.07 32.40
C GLY A 742 21.82 7.48 30.92
N GLU A 743 21.20 8.62 30.64
CA GLU A 743 20.86 9.02 29.26
C GLU A 743 22.08 9.22 28.34
N GLU A 744 23.14 9.87 28.82
CA GLU A 744 24.31 10.18 27.97
C GLU A 744 25.06 8.93 27.52
N GLU A 745 25.32 7.99 28.44
CA GLU A 745 26.00 6.74 28.10
C GLU A 745 25.07 5.80 27.33
N ALA A 746 23.78 5.73 27.69
CA ALA A 746 22.78 5.00 26.92
C ALA A 746 22.71 5.47 25.45
N GLN A 747 22.85 6.78 25.21
CA GLN A 747 22.86 7.35 23.86
C GLN A 747 24.04 6.82 23.02
N GLU A 748 25.23 6.73 23.60
CA GLU A 748 26.41 6.23 22.88
C GLU A 748 26.33 4.72 22.65
N ILE A 749 25.86 3.95 23.65
CA ILE A 749 25.61 2.51 23.51
C ILE A 749 24.59 2.26 22.40
N LEU A 750 23.45 2.94 22.44
CA LEU A 750 22.38 2.78 21.46
C LEU A 750 22.83 3.16 20.04
N ARG A 751 23.65 4.21 19.89
CA ARG A 751 24.25 4.58 18.60
C ARG A 751 25.09 3.44 18.03
N GLN A 752 25.93 2.81 18.85
CA GLN A 752 26.74 1.68 18.39
C GLN A 752 25.91 0.43 18.08
N ILE A 753 24.86 0.16 18.87
CA ILE A 753 23.90 -0.92 18.59
C ILE A 753 23.21 -0.68 17.24
N TYR A 754 22.69 0.53 16.98
CA TYR A 754 22.06 0.85 15.69
C TYR A 754 23.02 0.77 14.52
N LYS A 755 24.28 1.17 14.72
CA LYS A 755 25.33 1.02 13.72
C LYS A 755 25.62 -0.45 13.40
N ASN A 756 25.63 -1.32 14.41
CA ASN A 756 25.83 -2.77 14.22
C ASN A 756 24.59 -3.46 13.68
N ALA A 757 23.38 -3.02 14.07
CA ALA A 757 22.13 -3.54 13.53
C ALA A 757 21.96 -3.20 12.04
N GLY A 758 22.49 -2.04 11.62
CA GLY A 758 22.43 -1.62 10.22
C GLY A 758 20.98 -1.60 9.73
N PRO A 759 20.62 -2.28 8.64
CA PRO A 759 19.25 -2.28 8.10
C PRO A 759 18.26 -3.15 8.90
N HIS A 760 18.69 -3.78 9.99
CA HIS A 760 17.88 -4.73 10.78
C HIS A 760 17.22 -4.09 12.00
N ILE A 761 16.82 -2.82 11.86
CA ILE A 761 15.96 -2.12 12.82
C ILE A 761 14.50 -2.36 12.40
N GLU A 762 13.77 -3.12 13.21
CA GLU A 762 12.44 -3.63 12.88
C GLU A 762 11.32 -2.74 13.42
N GLU A 763 10.18 -2.71 12.72
CA GLU A 763 9.00 -1.95 13.14
C GLU A 763 8.12 -2.70 14.15
N SER A 764 8.25 -4.03 14.26
CA SER A 764 7.39 -4.91 15.08
C SER A 764 8.17 -5.58 16.20
N GLY A 765 7.56 -5.70 17.39
CA GLY A 765 8.14 -6.34 18.59
C GLY A 765 8.66 -7.77 18.35
N SER A 766 7.94 -8.54 17.54
CA SER A 766 8.33 -9.91 17.15
C SER A 766 9.32 -9.97 15.97
N GLY A 767 9.64 -8.83 15.35
CA GLY A 767 10.52 -8.71 14.18
C GLY A 767 11.91 -9.31 14.41
N PRO A 768 12.63 -8.91 15.48
CA PRO A 768 13.96 -9.43 15.76
C PRO A 768 13.99 -10.94 15.92
N LEU A 769 13.04 -11.52 16.66
CA LEU A 769 12.94 -12.97 16.82
C LEU A 769 12.73 -13.66 15.47
N LYS A 770 11.86 -13.13 14.60
CA LYS A 770 11.61 -13.72 13.28
C LYS A 770 12.85 -13.68 12.39
N LYS A 771 13.69 -12.64 12.47
CA LYS A 771 14.99 -12.60 11.76
C LYS A 771 16.02 -13.56 12.34
N VAL A 772 16.04 -13.71 13.66
CA VAL A 772 16.85 -14.72 14.36
C VAL A 772 16.41 -16.11 13.92
N ARG A 773 15.11 -16.44 13.95
CA ARG A 773 14.55 -17.69 13.41
C ARG A 773 14.97 -17.91 11.97
N ALA A 774 14.81 -16.87 11.13
CA ALA A 774 15.16 -16.84 9.71
C ALA A 774 16.67 -17.02 9.42
N GLY A 775 17.53 -16.93 10.43
CA GLY A 775 18.98 -16.93 10.29
C GLY A 775 19.51 -15.72 9.51
N GLU A 776 18.71 -14.65 9.37
CA GLU A 776 19.14 -13.42 8.73
C GLU A 776 20.15 -12.66 9.59
N VAL A 777 20.01 -12.78 10.91
CA VAL A 777 20.87 -12.19 11.95
C VAL A 777 21.19 -13.27 12.99
N ALA A 778 22.30 -13.10 13.71
CA ALA A 778 22.70 -14.03 14.76
C ALA A 778 22.03 -13.70 16.09
N ILE A 779 21.83 -12.41 16.36
CA ILE A 779 21.37 -11.89 17.65
C ILE A 779 20.17 -10.96 17.41
N GLY A 780 19.16 -11.04 18.28
CA GLY A 780 18.04 -10.11 18.33
C GLY A 780 17.82 -9.59 19.75
N PHE A 781 17.26 -8.39 19.90
CA PHE A 781 16.63 -7.98 21.16
C PHE A 781 15.12 -7.99 20.97
N GLY A 782 14.40 -8.77 21.76
CA GLY A 782 12.96 -8.98 21.59
C GLY A 782 12.27 -9.46 22.85
N LEU A 783 11.09 -10.06 22.69
CA LEU A 783 10.28 -10.54 23.80
C LEU A 783 10.76 -11.90 24.30
N ARG A 784 11.02 -12.00 25.60
CA ARG A 784 11.60 -13.18 26.26
C ARG A 784 10.76 -14.44 26.07
N HIS A 785 9.46 -14.36 26.36
CA HIS A 785 8.55 -15.50 26.35
C HIS A 785 8.49 -16.20 24.98
N GLN A 786 8.59 -15.43 23.89
CA GLN A 786 8.61 -15.99 22.53
C GLN A 786 9.88 -16.81 22.28
N ALA A 787 11.04 -16.37 22.78
CA ALA A 787 12.29 -17.08 22.64
C ALA A 787 12.34 -18.36 23.49
N VAL A 788 11.73 -18.34 24.69
CA VAL A 788 11.58 -19.53 25.53
C VAL A 788 10.73 -20.58 24.81
N ALA A 789 9.57 -20.19 24.29
CA ALA A 789 8.68 -21.10 23.56
C ALA A 789 9.36 -21.74 22.33
N ASP A 790 10.19 -20.99 21.59
CA ASP A 790 10.93 -21.53 20.45
C ASP A 790 11.99 -22.55 20.84
N LYS A 791 12.70 -22.28 21.94
CA LYS A 791 13.69 -23.21 22.48
C LYS A 791 13.02 -24.52 22.88
N GLU A 792 11.86 -24.46 23.53
CA GLU A 792 11.06 -25.63 23.90
C GLU A 792 10.52 -26.38 22.69
N ALA A 793 10.15 -25.66 21.62
CA ALA A 793 9.74 -26.25 20.35
C ALA A 793 10.89 -26.91 19.56
N GLY A 794 12.13 -26.81 20.05
CA GLY A 794 13.32 -27.39 19.42
C GLY A 794 13.85 -26.62 18.21
N LEU A 795 13.44 -25.35 18.05
CA LEU A 795 14.00 -24.47 17.04
C LEU A 795 15.45 -24.08 17.41
N PRO A 796 16.30 -23.68 16.44
CA PRO A 796 17.68 -23.28 16.70
C PRO A 796 17.76 -21.87 17.33
N VAL A 797 17.01 -21.66 18.41
CA VAL A 797 16.87 -20.40 19.12
C VAL A 797 17.23 -20.62 20.59
N ASP A 798 17.97 -19.68 21.16
CA ASP A 798 18.23 -19.58 22.60
C ASP A 798 18.04 -18.13 23.06
N TYR A 799 18.12 -17.88 24.36
CA TYR A 799 17.94 -16.55 24.94
C TYR A 799 18.93 -16.28 26.08
N VAL A 800 19.18 -15.00 26.33
CA VAL A 800 19.99 -14.49 27.43
C VAL A 800 19.24 -13.36 28.11
N ASP A 801 19.10 -13.49 29.43
CA ASP A 801 18.58 -12.44 30.29
C ASP A 801 19.69 -11.39 30.52
N PRO A 802 19.48 -10.13 30.10
CA PRO A 802 20.55 -9.12 30.13
C PRO A 802 20.85 -8.66 31.55
N LEU A 803 22.13 -8.41 31.85
CA LEU A 803 22.59 -7.91 33.16
C LEU A 803 21.97 -6.55 33.53
N GLU A 804 21.65 -5.72 32.55
CA GLU A 804 20.96 -4.44 32.75
C GLU A 804 19.54 -4.62 33.33
N GLY A 805 18.94 -5.81 33.16
CA GLY A 805 17.64 -6.20 33.70
C GLY A 805 16.59 -6.48 32.63
N ASN A 806 15.69 -7.40 32.95
CA ASN A 806 14.49 -7.70 32.18
C ASN A 806 13.39 -6.69 32.57
N PHE A 807 13.31 -5.59 31.82
CA PHE A 807 12.23 -4.61 32.02
C PHE A 807 10.91 -5.15 31.48
N SER A 808 9.82 -4.86 32.21
CA SER A 808 8.48 -5.32 31.87
C SER A 808 7.56 -4.19 31.36
N LEU A 809 6.73 -4.50 30.35
CA LEU A 809 5.58 -3.70 29.96
C LEU A 809 4.29 -4.51 30.12
N THR A 810 3.22 -3.84 30.53
CA THR A 810 1.89 -4.44 30.60
C THR A 810 1.02 -3.95 29.46
N GLU A 811 0.21 -4.86 28.93
CA GLU A 811 -0.90 -4.52 28.05
C GLU A 811 -2.19 -4.79 28.82
N SER A 812 -3.10 -3.83 28.74
CA SER A 812 -4.36 -3.84 29.48
C SER A 812 -5.53 -3.83 28.53
N ILE A 813 -6.66 -4.34 29.02
CA ILE A 813 -7.95 -4.26 28.36
C ILE A 813 -8.74 -3.09 28.91
N ALA A 814 -9.45 -2.36 28.05
CA ALA A 814 -10.32 -1.26 28.43
C ALA A 814 -11.54 -1.18 27.49
N VAL A 815 -12.70 -0.85 28.05
CA VAL A 815 -13.98 -0.72 27.33
C VAL A 815 -14.27 0.74 27.09
N LEU A 816 -14.65 1.10 25.85
CA LEU A 816 -14.94 2.48 25.51
C LEU A 816 -16.29 2.94 26.06
N ASN A 817 -16.32 4.18 26.54
CA ASN A 817 -17.52 4.87 26.97
C ASN A 817 -18.32 5.35 25.75
N LYS A 818 -19.14 4.45 25.23
CA LYS A 818 -20.01 4.68 24.07
C LYS A 818 -21.40 4.16 24.43
N ASP A 819 -22.26 5.05 24.91
CA ASP A 819 -23.64 4.79 25.35
C ASP A 819 -24.48 4.06 24.28
N THR A 820 -24.26 2.75 24.16
CA THR A 820 -24.72 1.89 23.07
C THR A 820 -24.88 0.47 23.58
N LYS A 821 -25.78 -0.29 22.96
CA LYS A 821 -25.95 -1.72 23.23
C LYS A 821 -24.64 -2.53 23.05
N ARG A 822 -23.71 -2.04 22.23
CA ARG A 822 -22.41 -2.70 22.01
C ARG A 822 -21.47 -2.56 23.20
N GLN A 823 -21.54 -1.48 23.98
CA GLN A 823 -20.71 -1.31 25.17
C GLN A 823 -20.97 -2.41 26.19
N GLN A 824 -22.24 -2.81 26.38
CA GLN A 824 -22.59 -3.90 27.29
C GLN A 824 -21.96 -5.23 26.82
N ILE A 825 -22.11 -5.56 25.54
CA ILE A 825 -21.51 -6.79 24.97
C ILE A 825 -19.97 -6.71 25.04
N ALA A 826 -19.38 -5.53 24.81
CA ALA A 826 -17.95 -5.32 24.93
C ALA A 826 -17.45 -5.54 26.38
N MET A 827 -18.23 -5.13 27.38
CA MET A 827 -17.94 -5.39 28.80
C MET A 827 -18.02 -6.88 29.13
N GLU A 828 -19.05 -7.58 28.64
CA GLU A 828 -19.18 -9.04 28.78
C GLU A 828 -18.03 -9.80 28.09
N MET A 829 -17.59 -9.32 26.92
CA MET A 829 -16.41 -9.85 26.22
C MET A 829 -15.12 -9.58 26.99
N ALA A 830 -14.95 -8.39 27.57
CA ALA A 830 -13.79 -8.05 28.39
C ALA A 830 -13.69 -8.98 29.61
N GLU A 831 -14.80 -9.19 30.31
CA GLU A 831 -14.90 -10.13 31.42
C GLU A 831 -14.55 -11.56 30.99
N CYS A 832 -15.08 -12.01 29.85
CA CYS A 832 -14.79 -13.33 29.28
C CYS A 832 -13.29 -13.52 28.97
N ILE A 833 -12.63 -12.51 28.39
CA ILE A 833 -11.20 -12.56 28.08
C ILE A 833 -10.38 -12.69 29.37
N ILE A 834 -10.75 -11.95 30.42
CA ILE A 834 -10.03 -11.99 31.71
C ILE A 834 -10.30 -13.29 32.48
N ARG A 835 -11.55 -13.74 32.56
CA ARG A 835 -11.91 -14.90 33.40
C ARG A 835 -11.59 -16.24 32.74
N GLU A 836 -11.95 -16.39 31.47
CA GLU A 836 -11.82 -17.66 30.74
C GLU A 836 -10.52 -17.71 29.92
N GLY A 837 -10.13 -16.58 29.32
CA GLY A 837 -8.97 -16.52 28.41
C GLY A 837 -7.62 -16.43 29.12
N ARG A 838 -7.56 -15.89 30.33
CA ARG A 838 -6.29 -15.60 31.01
C ARG A 838 -5.42 -16.83 31.25
N LYS A 839 -6.02 -17.97 31.59
CA LYS A 839 -5.29 -19.23 31.77
C LYS A 839 -4.64 -19.72 30.46
N ALA A 840 -5.31 -19.53 29.33
CA ALA A 840 -4.74 -19.85 28.02
C ALA A 840 -3.65 -18.84 27.63
N LEU A 841 -3.86 -17.55 27.90
CA LEU A 841 -2.85 -16.50 27.67
C LEU A 841 -1.57 -16.75 28.47
N GLN A 842 -1.66 -17.28 29.69
CA GLN A 842 -0.48 -17.64 30.50
C GLN A 842 0.42 -18.70 29.86
N GLN A 843 -0.09 -19.54 28.97
CA GLN A 843 0.75 -20.50 28.24
C GLN A 843 1.76 -19.80 27.33
N TYR A 844 1.43 -18.59 26.87
CA TYR A 844 2.28 -17.78 25.99
C TYR A 844 2.92 -16.59 26.74
N TYR A 845 2.22 -16.02 27.71
CA TYR A 845 2.65 -14.89 28.55
C TYR A 845 2.70 -15.34 30.02
N PRO A 846 3.77 -16.04 30.42
CA PRO A 846 3.82 -16.81 31.67
C PRO A 846 3.89 -15.97 32.94
N LEU A 847 4.12 -14.66 32.82
CA LEU A 847 4.18 -13.75 33.97
C LEU A 847 2.79 -13.59 34.60
N ALA A 848 2.72 -13.88 35.90
CA ALA A 848 1.55 -13.63 36.73
C ALA A 848 1.23 -12.13 36.83
N VAL A 849 -0.04 -11.77 36.67
CA VAL A 849 -0.54 -10.39 36.83
C VAL A 849 -1.75 -10.29 37.78
N TYR A 850 -2.39 -11.42 38.13
CA TYR A 850 -3.48 -11.51 39.10
C TYR A 850 -3.10 -12.32 40.34
N GLU A 851 -3.77 -12.03 41.46
CA GLU A 851 -3.64 -12.82 42.68
C GLU A 851 -4.07 -14.29 42.45
N GLY A 852 -3.23 -15.24 42.89
CA GLY A 852 -3.49 -16.68 42.73
C GLY A 852 -2.99 -17.27 41.40
N GLU A 853 -2.45 -16.46 40.49
CA GLU A 853 -1.72 -16.94 39.33
C GLU A 853 -0.34 -17.50 39.74
N THR A 854 0.08 -18.59 39.11
CA THR A 854 1.41 -19.20 39.32
C THR A 854 2.21 -19.18 38.02
N SER A 855 3.39 -18.56 38.05
CA SER A 855 4.37 -18.64 36.96
C SER A 855 5.21 -19.91 37.11
N ASP A 856 5.53 -20.59 36.00
CA ASP A 856 6.55 -21.65 36.02
C ASP A 856 7.92 -21.02 36.33
N PRO A 857 8.70 -21.50 37.33
CA PRO A 857 10.04 -20.99 37.60
C PRO A 857 10.98 -21.00 36.39
N ALA A 858 10.79 -21.91 35.42
CA ALA A 858 11.57 -21.92 34.18
C ALA A 858 11.29 -20.71 33.27
N ASN A 859 10.12 -20.09 33.44
CA ASN A 859 9.65 -18.94 32.70
C ASN A 859 9.87 -17.61 33.42
N GLU A 860 10.39 -17.61 34.64
CA GLU A 860 10.79 -16.40 35.35
C GLU A 860 12.10 -15.85 34.77
N SER A 861 12.20 -14.53 34.63
CA SER A 861 13.43 -13.87 34.21
C SER A 861 14.49 -13.88 35.32
N ALA A 862 15.76 -13.92 34.93
CA ALA A 862 16.86 -13.90 35.89
C ALA A 862 16.99 -12.55 36.62
N TYR A 863 16.61 -11.45 35.95
CA TYR A 863 16.82 -10.08 36.45
C TYR A 863 15.57 -9.18 36.27
N PRO A 864 14.40 -9.53 36.83
CA PRO A 864 13.17 -8.73 36.66
C PRO A 864 13.35 -7.31 37.21
N LYS A 865 13.03 -6.29 36.40
CA LYS A 865 13.06 -4.87 36.79
C LYS A 865 11.83 -4.13 36.29
N VAL A 866 11.45 -3.05 37.00
CA VAL A 866 10.43 -2.08 36.58
C VAL A 866 11.09 -0.72 36.45
N PHE A 867 10.67 0.08 35.47
CA PHE A 867 11.20 1.43 35.31
C PHE A 867 10.82 2.31 36.50
N PRO A 868 11.75 3.10 37.06
CA PRO A 868 11.51 3.84 38.30
C PRO A 868 10.47 4.97 38.15
N GLU A 869 10.33 5.52 36.94
CA GLU A 869 9.34 6.56 36.63
C GLU A 869 8.07 5.96 36.02
N PRO A 870 6.89 6.57 36.25
CA PRO A 870 5.67 6.18 35.56
C PRO A 870 5.85 6.25 34.04
N LEU A 871 5.48 5.17 33.37
CA LEU A 871 5.54 5.11 31.92
C LEU A 871 4.40 5.96 31.34
N THR A 872 4.73 7.09 30.72
CA THR A 872 3.77 8.01 30.10
C THR A 872 4.09 8.24 28.62
N VAL A 873 3.12 8.76 27.86
CA VAL A 873 3.36 9.17 26.46
C VAL A 873 4.42 10.28 26.35
N ASP A 874 4.54 11.15 27.35
CA ASP A 874 5.56 12.21 27.38
C ASP A 874 6.97 11.63 27.58
N LEU A 875 7.12 10.66 28.49
CA LEU A 875 8.39 9.93 28.67
C LEU A 875 8.75 9.12 27.42
N LEU A 876 7.76 8.48 26.79
CA LEU A 876 7.97 7.79 25.51
C LEU A 876 8.51 8.76 24.46
N LYS A 877 7.92 9.96 24.33
CA LYS A 877 8.36 10.97 23.37
C LYS A 877 9.80 11.42 23.64
N HIS A 878 10.18 11.63 24.91
CA HIS A 878 11.56 11.96 25.28
C HIS A 878 12.55 10.86 24.88
N HIS A 879 12.24 9.60 25.19
CA HIS A 879 13.08 8.46 24.79
C HIS A 879 13.11 8.23 23.27
N GLN A 880 12.04 8.58 22.55
CA GLN A 880 12.02 8.58 21.08
C GLN A 880 12.99 9.63 20.52
N GLU A 881 12.97 10.85 21.05
CA GLU A 881 13.91 11.88 20.65
C GLU A 881 15.36 11.47 20.94
N LEU A 882 15.62 10.79 22.06
CA LEU A 882 16.93 10.20 22.36
C LEU A 882 17.34 9.16 21.31
N SER A 883 16.45 8.21 21.00
CA SER A 883 16.67 7.15 20.00
C SER A 883 16.94 7.71 18.59
N GLU A 884 16.14 8.67 18.14
CA GLU A 884 16.33 9.31 16.83
C GLU A 884 17.68 10.03 16.72
N GLN A 885 18.22 10.55 17.83
CA GLN A 885 19.56 11.14 17.84
C GLN A 885 20.69 10.10 17.77
N CYS A 886 20.40 8.83 18.05
CA CYS A 886 21.34 7.72 18.00
C CYS A 886 21.41 7.08 16.61
N LYS A 887 20.36 7.18 15.81
CA LYS A 887 20.35 6.63 14.45
C LYS A 887 21.37 7.38 13.59
N ASP A 888 22.40 6.65 13.16
CA ASP A 888 23.51 7.22 12.38
C ASP A 888 23.03 7.81 11.04
N LYS A 889 23.66 8.95 10.70
CA LYS A 889 23.34 9.85 9.59
C LYS A 889 23.71 9.34 8.21
#